data_AF-A0A2I0A964-F1
#
_entry.id   AF-A0A2I0A964-F1
#
_cell.length_a   1.000
_cell.length_b   1.000
_cell.length_c   1.000
_cell.angle_alpha   90.00
_cell.angle_beta   90.00
_cell.angle_gamma   90.00
#
_symmetry.space_group_name_H-M   'P 1'
#
loop_
_entity.id
_entity.type
_entity.pdbx_description
1 polymer ?
#
loop_
_entity_poly.entity_id
_entity_poly.type
_entity_poly.pdbx_seq_one_letter_code
_entity_poly.pdbx_strand_id
1 'polypeptide(L)'
;MQHPWSKTVRFMIDLEAMGTGGKSSIFQTGPLPWAVETYAGAAKYPSGQIIAQDLFLSGAIKSSTDFQVYKEVAGLPGLDFAYSDSSAVYHTKNDKLKLLKPGSLQHLGENMLAFMGMYMIVYSQQFASMLSNSVMMQALLLWTASLVMGGYPGVVAFGLSCFSLILMWLFSLGSSVLVAFLIPLISSSPVPYIANPWLVAGLFGAPALLGAIAGQHIGFLFLQKHLQKTMLRRMTSLSPVHQENLIKWEAERWIFKAGFVQWLVLLFIGNKYKIGASYLALVWLVFPSFAYGLMEATLSPVRLPKKLKIITLIFGLIVPVILSSGIFIRLVGTITGTLVRLDGNPGGTPEWLGNVIIAAFITITICLMLVYLLSYVHISGVKGSIMFFIFVLMGLTLIAVSVGLFPAFTEDIARAVNVVHVVDTKGSNRGNSEPSSYVSLFSSTPGKLLEEARSLKDEGFDCGRETALDFVTFNVKYGCLSFMDIDGGWSKEEIPLINVESDLRMGSRITRVLVDAKISKRWSLAINTELIYDFTLQVASDEIVPIGGKSGVDGWHIVQFSGGKESPTKFHLNLFWTNNSSDQSPKDHRRTKDSPLLLKLRTDVNRITPKTARVLEKLPSWCSLFGKSTSPYTLAFMTSLHADF
;
A
#
# COMPACT_ATOMS: atom_id res chain seq x y z
N MET A 1 22.65 -13.55 10.79
CA MET A 1 22.93 -15.01 10.64
C MET A 1 24.15 -15.40 11.50
N GLN A 2 23.99 -15.51 12.83
CA GLN A 2 25.10 -15.88 13.74
C GLN A 2 24.92 -17.27 14.39
N HIS A 3 23.74 -17.87 14.33
CA HIS A 3 23.47 -19.18 14.92
C HIS A 3 24.29 -20.29 14.22
N PRO A 4 24.89 -21.28 14.93
CA PRO A 4 25.72 -22.31 14.31
C PRO A 4 25.03 -23.12 13.21
N TRP A 5 23.74 -23.44 13.38
CA TRP A 5 22.94 -24.18 12.39
C TRP A 5 22.44 -23.35 11.21
N SER A 6 22.76 -22.04 11.16
CA SER A 6 22.33 -21.19 10.04
C SER A 6 22.84 -21.71 8.68
N LYS A 7 23.99 -22.40 8.65
CA LYS A 7 24.57 -23.04 7.45
C LYS A 7 23.86 -24.33 7.01
N THR A 8 23.06 -24.96 7.88
CA THR A 8 22.32 -26.21 7.57
C THR A 8 20.89 -25.96 7.13
N VAL A 9 20.35 -24.75 7.31
CA VAL A 9 19.05 -24.36 6.76
C VAL A 9 19.09 -24.43 5.22
N ARG A 10 18.01 -24.93 4.61
CA ARG A 10 17.87 -25.08 3.15
C ARG A 10 16.61 -24.45 2.58
N PHE A 11 15.62 -24.23 3.44
CA PHE A 11 14.33 -23.65 3.10
C PHE A 11 13.75 -23.05 4.38
N MET A 12 12.99 -21.96 4.25
CA MET A 12 12.32 -21.31 5.37
C MET A 12 10.81 -21.13 5.09
N ILE A 13 10.04 -21.03 6.15
CA ILE A 13 8.61 -20.72 6.11
C ILE A 13 8.40 -19.59 7.12
N ASP A 14 7.89 -18.44 6.67
CA ASP A 14 7.49 -17.34 7.53
C ASP A 14 5.98 -17.37 7.75
N LEU A 15 5.54 -17.19 9.00
CA LEU A 15 4.15 -17.33 9.40
C LEU A 15 3.68 -16.07 10.13
N GLU A 16 2.97 -15.23 9.40
CA GLU A 16 2.64 -13.86 9.78
C GLU A 16 1.14 -13.60 9.99
N ALA A 17 0.85 -12.50 10.69
CA ALA A 17 -0.51 -12.07 11.01
C ALA A 17 -0.69 -10.57 10.74
N MET A 18 -1.18 -10.20 9.57
CA MET A 18 -1.34 -8.81 9.13
C MET A 18 -2.77 -8.28 9.37
N GLY A 19 -3.46 -8.81 10.37
CA GLY A 19 -4.86 -8.54 10.70
C GLY A 19 -5.42 -9.60 11.65
N THR A 20 -6.70 -9.52 12.01
CA THR A 20 -7.30 -10.48 12.96
C THR A 20 -8.09 -11.60 12.28
N GLY A 21 -7.90 -11.86 10.98
CA GLY A 21 -8.47 -13.06 10.39
C GLY A 21 -8.25 -13.23 8.90
N GLY A 22 -9.04 -14.11 8.31
CA GLY A 22 -9.02 -14.46 6.89
C GLY A 22 -8.37 -15.81 6.60
N LYS A 23 -8.12 -16.05 5.32
CA LYS A 23 -7.37 -17.22 4.84
C LYS A 23 -5.88 -16.87 4.89
N SER A 24 -5.07 -17.65 5.61
CA SER A 24 -3.62 -17.51 5.50
C SER A 24 -3.20 -17.84 4.08
N SER A 25 -2.47 -16.91 3.46
CA SER A 25 -2.18 -16.92 2.03
C SER A 25 -0.72 -16.59 1.76
N ILE A 26 -0.10 -17.26 0.78
CA ILE A 26 1.21 -16.85 0.26
C ILE A 26 1.12 -15.41 -0.27
N PHE A 27 2.02 -14.55 0.21
CA PHE A 27 2.12 -13.17 -0.26
C PHE A 27 3.54 -12.72 -0.62
N GLN A 28 4.60 -13.41 -0.16
CA GLN A 28 5.95 -13.32 -0.74
C GLN A 28 6.53 -14.72 -0.99
N THR A 29 7.44 -14.84 -1.96
CA THR A 29 8.14 -16.09 -2.26
C THR A 29 9.64 -15.88 -2.50
N GLY A 30 10.39 -16.95 -2.28
CA GLY A 30 11.76 -17.10 -2.74
C GLY A 30 11.83 -17.42 -4.24
N PRO A 31 13.04 -17.51 -4.81
CA PRO A 31 13.25 -17.73 -6.24
C PRO A 31 12.99 -19.17 -6.71
N LEU A 32 12.46 -20.05 -5.86
CA LEU A 32 12.25 -21.48 -6.14
C LEU A 32 10.77 -21.78 -6.45
N PRO A 33 10.37 -22.02 -7.72
CA PRO A 33 8.97 -22.22 -8.08
C PRO A 33 8.34 -23.46 -7.43
N TRP A 34 9.14 -24.53 -7.28
CA TRP A 34 8.70 -25.80 -6.70
C TRP A 34 8.08 -25.64 -5.31
N ALA A 35 8.48 -24.64 -4.54
CA ALA A 35 7.94 -24.38 -3.21
C ALA A 35 6.44 -24.01 -3.25
N VAL A 36 6.07 -23.09 -4.14
CA VAL A 36 4.67 -22.66 -4.33
C VAL A 36 3.84 -23.79 -4.91
N GLU A 37 4.40 -24.54 -5.87
CA GLU A 37 3.77 -25.71 -6.49
C GLU A 37 3.50 -26.80 -5.45
N THR A 38 4.47 -27.10 -4.58
CA THR A 38 4.35 -28.08 -3.48
C THR A 38 3.27 -27.63 -2.48
N TYR A 39 3.25 -26.36 -2.06
CA TYR A 39 2.18 -25.86 -1.20
C TYR A 39 0.80 -25.94 -1.85
N ALA A 40 0.67 -25.60 -3.14
CA ALA A 40 -0.59 -25.60 -3.85
C ALA A 40 -1.20 -27.01 -4.01
N GLY A 41 -0.35 -28.04 -4.17
CA GLY A 41 -0.79 -29.44 -4.22
C GLY A 41 -1.08 -30.04 -2.83
N ALA A 42 -0.38 -29.58 -1.79
CA ALA A 42 -0.40 -30.18 -0.47
C ALA A 42 -1.40 -29.58 0.51
N ALA A 43 -1.55 -28.25 0.51
CA ALA A 43 -2.38 -27.56 1.47
C ALA A 43 -3.84 -28.01 1.36
N LYS A 44 -4.49 -28.29 2.49
CA LYS A 44 -5.89 -28.71 2.56
C LYS A 44 -6.85 -27.65 1.98
N TYR A 45 -6.50 -26.37 2.15
CA TYR A 45 -7.22 -25.21 1.63
C TYR A 45 -6.22 -24.22 1.01
N PRO A 46 -5.62 -24.53 -0.15
CA PRO A 46 -4.51 -23.73 -0.69
C PRO A 46 -4.97 -22.30 -0.96
N SER A 47 -4.18 -21.34 -0.47
CA SER A 47 -4.41 -19.91 -0.68
C SER A 47 -3.09 -19.19 -0.89
N GLY A 48 -3.03 -18.36 -1.93
CA GLY A 48 -1.88 -17.56 -2.33
C GLY A 48 -2.32 -16.55 -3.38
N GLN A 49 -1.71 -15.38 -3.38
CA GLN A 49 -2.07 -14.28 -4.30
C GLN A 49 -0.81 -13.62 -4.83
N ILE A 50 -0.44 -13.97 -6.07
CA ILE A 50 0.78 -13.46 -6.72
C ILE A 50 0.79 -11.92 -6.90
N ILE A 51 -0.40 -11.29 -6.94
CA ILE A 51 -0.53 -9.83 -6.93
C ILE A 51 0.12 -9.20 -5.68
N ALA A 52 0.05 -9.87 -4.52
CA ALA A 52 0.71 -9.37 -3.31
C ALA A 52 2.24 -9.40 -3.48
N GLN A 53 2.78 -10.50 -4.02
CA GLN A 53 4.21 -10.62 -4.32
C GLN A 53 4.68 -9.54 -5.31
N ASP A 54 3.90 -9.26 -6.37
CA ASP A 54 4.22 -8.22 -7.34
C ASP A 54 4.22 -6.81 -6.68
N LEU A 55 3.34 -6.56 -5.70
CA LEU A 55 3.31 -5.31 -4.92
C LEU A 55 4.50 -5.16 -3.95
N PHE A 56 4.96 -6.25 -3.33
CA PHE A 56 6.20 -6.24 -2.53
C PHE A 56 7.43 -6.05 -3.42
N LEU A 57 7.56 -6.81 -4.51
CA LEU A 57 8.71 -6.73 -5.42
C LEU A 57 8.82 -5.39 -6.16
N SER A 58 7.72 -4.67 -6.38
CA SER A 58 7.73 -3.32 -6.97
C SER A 58 8.15 -2.21 -5.99
N GLY A 59 8.33 -2.52 -4.70
CA GLY A 59 8.60 -1.51 -3.67
C GLY A 59 7.41 -0.61 -3.34
N ALA A 60 6.21 -0.92 -3.86
CA ALA A 60 4.98 -0.20 -3.52
C ALA A 60 4.60 -0.37 -2.04
N ILE A 61 4.90 -1.55 -1.48
CA ILE A 61 4.77 -1.83 -0.05
C ILE A 61 6.12 -1.54 0.64
N LYS A 62 6.13 -0.55 1.54
CA LYS A 62 7.32 -0.12 2.29
C LYS A 62 7.52 -0.82 3.64
N SER A 63 6.79 -1.90 3.89
CA SER A 63 6.95 -2.75 5.08
C SER A 63 7.70 -4.03 4.73
N SER A 64 8.51 -4.50 5.68
CA SER A 64 9.21 -5.78 5.62
C SER A 64 8.59 -6.79 6.60
N THR A 65 8.92 -8.06 6.39
CA THR A 65 8.76 -9.19 7.31
C THR A 65 10.12 -9.86 7.52
N ASP A 66 10.25 -10.73 8.50
CA ASP A 66 11.51 -11.46 8.75
C ASP A 66 11.95 -12.27 7.51
N PHE A 67 11.00 -12.69 6.67
CA PHE A 67 11.21 -13.23 5.32
C PHE A 67 12.27 -12.49 4.50
N GLN A 68 12.26 -11.15 4.49
CA GLN A 68 13.21 -10.36 3.70
C GLN A 68 14.64 -10.51 4.23
N VAL A 69 14.85 -10.61 5.54
CA VAL A 69 16.18 -10.83 6.13
C VAL A 69 16.74 -12.18 5.69
N TYR A 70 15.93 -13.25 5.71
CA TYR A 70 16.37 -14.56 5.25
C TYR A 70 16.58 -14.62 3.73
N LYS A 71 15.75 -13.93 2.94
CA LYS A 71 15.87 -13.90 1.48
C LYS A 71 17.08 -13.10 1.01
N GLU A 72 17.27 -11.89 1.54
CA GLU A 72 18.23 -10.91 1.03
C GLU A 72 19.60 -11.01 1.71
N VAL A 73 19.64 -11.22 3.03
CA VAL A 73 20.90 -11.30 3.79
C VAL A 73 21.44 -12.73 3.86
N ALA A 74 20.55 -13.72 3.98
CA ALA A 74 20.95 -15.14 4.08
C ALA A 74 20.91 -15.89 2.74
N GLY A 75 20.32 -15.32 1.68
CA GLY A 75 20.14 -15.99 0.39
C GLY A 75 19.24 -17.24 0.45
N LEU A 76 18.44 -17.39 1.51
CA LEU A 76 17.63 -18.58 1.74
C LEU A 76 16.31 -18.50 0.94
N PRO A 77 15.91 -19.61 0.28
CA PRO A 77 14.60 -19.70 -0.34
C PRO A 77 13.52 -19.99 0.72
N GLY A 78 12.28 -19.58 0.45
CA GLY A 78 11.16 -19.85 1.34
C GLY A 78 9.82 -19.38 0.80
N LEU A 79 8.81 -19.44 1.66
CA LEU A 79 7.48 -18.88 1.45
C LEU A 79 7.05 -18.06 2.67
N ASP A 80 6.33 -16.96 2.41
CA ASP A 80 5.80 -16.06 3.42
C ASP A 80 4.28 -16.08 3.40
N PHE A 81 3.66 -16.37 4.55
CA PHE A 81 2.22 -16.62 4.68
C PHE A 81 1.59 -15.67 5.69
N ALA A 82 0.55 -14.93 5.27
CA ALA A 82 -0.21 -14.10 6.19
C ALA A 82 -1.73 -14.21 5.95
N TYR A 83 -2.49 -14.05 7.03
CA TYR A 83 -3.90 -13.67 6.96
C TYR A 83 -4.04 -12.16 7.25
N SER A 84 -4.97 -11.49 6.56
CA SER A 84 -5.03 -10.02 6.49
C SER A 84 -6.45 -9.41 6.48
N ASP A 85 -7.50 -10.19 6.75
CA ASP A 85 -8.82 -9.62 7.04
C ASP A 85 -8.68 -8.72 8.30
N SER A 86 -9.41 -7.59 8.32
CA SER A 86 -9.37 -6.62 9.42
C SER A 86 -7.96 -6.05 9.72
N SER A 87 -7.12 -5.88 8.70
CA SER A 87 -5.75 -5.37 8.85
C SER A 87 -5.61 -3.99 9.53
N ALA A 88 -6.68 -3.19 9.61
CA ALA A 88 -6.71 -1.95 10.38
C ALA A 88 -6.48 -2.19 11.90
N VAL A 89 -6.83 -3.37 12.43
CA VAL A 89 -6.66 -3.74 13.85
C VAL A 89 -5.20 -4.03 14.22
N TYR A 90 -4.36 -4.39 13.25
CA TYR A 90 -2.94 -4.73 13.44
C TYR A 90 -2.15 -3.56 14.07
N HIS A 91 -1.27 -3.87 15.03
CA HIS A 91 -0.53 -2.90 15.86
C HIS A 91 -1.42 -1.97 16.73
N THR A 92 -2.58 -2.45 17.20
CA THR A 92 -3.44 -1.70 18.15
C THR A 92 -3.72 -2.50 19.42
N LYS A 93 -4.34 -1.87 20.44
CA LYS A 93 -4.82 -2.50 21.68
C LYS A 93 -5.84 -3.63 21.45
N ASN A 94 -6.34 -3.75 20.22
CA ASN A 94 -7.36 -4.69 19.77
C ASN A 94 -6.77 -5.91 19.06
N ASP A 95 -5.45 -5.95 18.84
CA ASP A 95 -4.73 -7.12 18.36
C ASP A 95 -4.69 -8.19 19.47
N LYS A 96 -5.83 -8.90 19.62
CA LYS A 96 -6.16 -9.78 20.75
C LYS A 96 -6.88 -11.01 20.25
N LEU A 97 -6.62 -12.15 20.89
CA LEU A 97 -7.25 -13.44 20.58
C LEU A 97 -8.79 -13.37 20.54
N LYS A 98 -9.43 -12.50 21.33
CA LYS A 98 -10.90 -12.32 21.32
C LYS A 98 -11.47 -11.77 19.99
N LEU A 99 -10.65 -11.07 19.20
CA LEU A 99 -11.04 -10.52 17.89
C LEU A 99 -10.49 -11.35 16.71
N LEU A 100 -9.77 -12.44 17.01
CA LEU A 100 -9.31 -13.39 16.01
C LEU A 100 -10.52 -14.16 15.44
N LYS A 101 -10.69 -14.09 14.11
CA LYS A 101 -11.73 -14.81 13.39
C LYS A 101 -11.57 -16.33 13.56
N PRO A 102 -12.58 -17.06 14.07
CA PRO A 102 -12.53 -18.51 14.17
C PRO A 102 -12.18 -19.17 12.83
N GLY A 103 -11.31 -20.17 12.88
CA GLY A 103 -10.83 -20.89 11.71
C GLY A 103 -9.61 -20.30 10.99
N SER A 104 -9.18 -19.06 11.29
CA SER A 104 -7.97 -18.49 10.64
C SER A 104 -6.67 -19.21 11.01
N LEU A 105 -6.45 -19.47 12.31
CA LEU A 105 -5.33 -20.31 12.76
C LEU A 105 -5.47 -21.77 12.31
N GLN A 106 -6.69 -22.32 12.27
CA GLN A 106 -6.94 -23.68 11.78
C GLN A 106 -6.55 -23.81 10.30
N HIS A 107 -6.96 -22.85 9.46
CA HIS A 107 -6.60 -22.81 8.04
C HIS A 107 -5.09 -22.69 7.83
N LEU A 108 -4.39 -21.92 8.67
CA LEU A 108 -2.93 -21.85 8.63
C LEU A 108 -2.31 -23.19 9.03
N GLY A 109 -2.68 -23.73 10.19
CA GLY A 109 -2.13 -24.96 10.75
C GLY A 109 -2.38 -26.20 9.88
N GLU A 110 -3.60 -26.39 9.37
CA GLU A 110 -3.94 -27.51 8.50
C GLU A 110 -3.22 -27.44 7.14
N ASN A 111 -3.03 -26.24 6.60
CA ASN A 111 -2.24 -26.06 5.38
C ASN A 111 -0.75 -26.35 5.63
N MET A 112 -0.17 -25.85 6.73
CA MET A 112 1.24 -26.10 7.05
C MET A 112 1.50 -27.57 7.36
N LEU A 113 0.63 -28.22 8.13
CA LEU A 113 0.76 -29.63 8.45
C LEU A 113 0.72 -30.51 7.19
N ALA A 114 -0.19 -30.22 6.26
CA ALA A 114 -0.29 -30.94 4.99
C ALA A 114 0.88 -30.62 4.05
N PHE A 115 1.30 -29.35 3.96
CA PHE A 115 2.47 -28.91 3.20
C PHE A 115 3.77 -29.58 3.66
N MET A 116 4.01 -29.65 4.97
CA MET A 116 5.15 -30.38 5.54
C MET A 116 5.05 -31.90 5.35
N GLY A 117 3.84 -32.45 5.16
CA GLY A 117 3.61 -33.87 4.87
C GLY A 117 3.87 -34.29 3.42
N MET A 118 3.92 -33.35 2.46
CA MET A 118 3.94 -33.63 1.02
C MET A 118 5.33 -33.46 0.37
N TYR A 119 6.40 -33.94 1.01
CA TYR A 119 7.74 -33.97 0.38
C TYR A 119 7.89 -35.02 -0.76
N MET A 120 6.83 -35.27 -1.54
CA MET A 120 6.85 -36.11 -2.76
C MET A 120 5.96 -35.55 -3.92
N ILE A 121 6.62 -34.87 -4.88
CA ILE A 121 6.39 -34.75 -6.35
C ILE A 121 5.28 -33.80 -6.93
N VAL A 122 5.59 -33.20 -8.11
CA VAL A 122 4.75 -32.52 -9.16
C VAL A 122 4.56 -30.99 -8.96
N TYR A 123 4.57 -30.04 -9.94
CA TYR A 123 4.44 -30.01 -11.43
C TYR A 123 5.56 -29.19 -12.16
N SER A 124 5.27 -28.33 -13.17
CA SER A 124 6.21 -27.33 -13.75
C SER A 124 5.60 -26.09 -14.45
N GLN A 125 6.24 -24.94 -14.23
CA GLN A 125 6.01 -23.60 -14.83
C GLN A 125 5.99 -23.54 -16.38
N GLN A 126 6.60 -24.50 -17.09
CA GLN A 126 6.77 -24.44 -18.55
C GLN A 126 5.43 -24.51 -19.30
N PHE A 127 4.46 -25.27 -18.77
CA PHE A 127 3.12 -25.42 -19.34
C PHE A 127 2.34 -24.08 -19.37
N ALA A 128 2.43 -23.29 -18.30
CA ALA A 128 1.75 -22.00 -18.20
C ALA A 128 2.23 -21.00 -19.27
N SER A 129 3.54 -20.99 -19.58
CA SER A 129 4.09 -20.12 -20.62
C SER A 129 3.66 -20.55 -22.03
N MET A 130 3.62 -21.86 -22.31
CA MET A 130 3.14 -22.38 -23.60
C MET A 130 1.68 -21.98 -23.87
N LEU A 131 0.81 -22.11 -22.87
CA LEU A 131 -0.61 -21.75 -22.99
C LEU A 131 -0.81 -20.26 -23.32
N SER A 132 -0.15 -19.38 -22.56
CA SER A 132 -0.23 -17.92 -22.76
C SER A 132 0.28 -17.48 -24.14
N ASN A 133 1.40 -18.04 -24.60
CA ASN A 133 1.96 -17.74 -25.92
C ASN A 133 1.01 -18.19 -27.06
N SER A 134 0.40 -19.36 -26.93
CA SER A 134 -0.54 -19.90 -27.92
C SER A 134 -1.76 -19.00 -28.10
N VAL A 135 -2.41 -18.62 -27.00
CA VAL A 135 -3.59 -17.74 -27.02
C VAL A 135 -3.26 -16.35 -27.58
N MET A 136 -2.09 -15.79 -27.23
CA MET A 136 -1.64 -14.50 -27.75
C MET A 136 -1.49 -14.51 -29.28
N MET A 137 -0.89 -15.57 -29.84
CA MET A 137 -0.75 -15.75 -31.28
C MET A 137 -2.12 -15.91 -31.98
N GLN A 138 -3.03 -16.69 -31.40
CA GLN A 138 -4.39 -16.90 -31.93
C GLN A 138 -5.20 -15.60 -31.93
N ALA A 139 -5.14 -14.82 -30.84
CA ALA A 139 -5.83 -13.54 -30.72
C ALA A 139 -5.32 -12.51 -31.75
N LEU A 140 -4.00 -12.45 -31.99
CA LEU A 140 -3.42 -11.60 -33.02
C LEU A 140 -3.88 -12.01 -34.43
N LEU A 141 -3.92 -13.31 -34.74
CA LEU A 141 -4.36 -13.83 -36.04
C LEU A 141 -5.85 -13.54 -36.32
N LEU A 142 -6.71 -13.66 -35.30
CA LEU A 142 -8.12 -13.30 -35.42
C LEU A 142 -8.31 -11.79 -35.67
N TRP A 143 -7.50 -10.95 -35.02
CA TRP A 143 -7.54 -9.51 -35.22
C TRP A 143 -7.04 -9.08 -36.61
N THR A 144 -5.91 -9.60 -37.08
CA THR A 144 -5.42 -9.29 -38.43
C THR A 144 -6.41 -9.74 -39.49
N ALA A 145 -6.99 -10.94 -39.38
CA ALA A 145 -8.06 -11.40 -40.26
C ALA A 145 -9.29 -10.47 -40.24
N SER A 146 -9.77 -10.06 -39.06
CA SER A 146 -10.92 -9.15 -38.94
C SER A 146 -10.65 -7.74 -39.53
N LEU A 147 -9.40 -7.26 -39.46
CA LEU A 147 -9.02 -5.97 -40.06
C LEU A 147 -8.89 -6.08 -41.59
N VAL A 148 -8.29 -7.15 -42.09
CA VAL A 148 -8.19 -7.43 -43.54
C VAL A 148 -9.59 -7.56 -44.17
N MET A 149 -10.51 -8.30 -43.55
CA MET A 149 -11.89 -8.41 -44.02
C MET A 149 -12.66 -7.08 -43.94
N GLY A 150 -12.36 -6.22 -42.96
CA GLY A 150 -13.01 -4.92 -42.80
C GLY A 150 -12.48 -3.83 -43.73
N GLY A 151 -11.27 -3.98 -44.27
CA GLY A 151 -10.58 -2.98 -45.07
C GLY A 151 -10.37 -1.64 -44.35
N TYR A 152 -10.10 -0.57 -45.10
CA TYR A 152 -9.88 0.77 -44.54
C TYR A 152 -10.98 1.25 -43.56
N PRO A 153 -12.29 1.08 -43.83
CA PRO A 153 -13.31 1.47 -42.86
C PRO A 153 -13.29 0.64 -41.57
N GLY A 154 -12.94 -0.65 -41.65
CA GLY A 154 -12.75 -1.50 -40.48
C GLY A 154 -11.57 -1.04 -39.61
N VAL A 155 -10.47 -0.59 -40.22
CA VAL A 155 -9.32 -0.01 -39.50
C VAL A 155 -9.70 1.29 -38.78
N VAL A 156 -10.49 2.17 -39.41
CA VAL A 156 -10.96 3.40 -38.76
C VAL A 156 -11.97 3.10 -37.65
N ALA A 157 -12.90 2.16 -37.85
CA ALA A 157 -13.82 1.71 -36.80
C ALA A 157 -13.09 1.09 -35.59
N PHE A 158 -12.04 0.29 -35.83
CA PHE A 158 -11.16 -0.23 -34.79
C PHE A 158 -10.47 0.90 -34.01
N GLY A 159 -9.87 1.87 -34.70
CA GLY A 159 -9.22 3.02 -34.07
C GLY A 159 -10.18 3.85 -33.21
N LEU A 160 -11.40 4.12 -33.69
CA LEU A 160 -12.45 4.80 -32.92
C LEU A 160 -12.94 3.99 -31.71
N SER A 161 -12.91 2.65 -31.79
CA SER A 161 -13.26 1.77 -30.66
C SER A 161 -12.16 1.77 -29.60
N CYS A 162 -10.88 1.76 -29.99
CA CYS A 162 -9.76 1.94 -29.07
C CYS A 162 -9.79 3.34 -28.43
N PHE A 163 -10.14 4.38 -29.18
CA PHE A 163 -10.37 5.73 -28.65
C PHE A 163 -11.53 5.77 -27.64
N SER A 164 -12.63 5.04 -27.89
CA SER A 164 -13.74 4.89 -26.94
C SER A 164 -13.29 4.24 -25.61
N LEU A 165 -12.38 3.26 -25.65
CA LEU A 165 -11.75 2.73 -24.43
C LEU A 165 -10.91 3.78 -23.72
N ILE A 166 -10.07 4.53 -24.44
CA ILE A 166 -9.24 5.58 -23.83
C ILE A 166 -10.13 6.63 -23.13
N LEU A 167 -11.22 7.06 -23.76
CA LEU A 167 -12.20 7.97 -23.13
C LEU A 167 -12.89 7.35 -21.92
N MET A 168 -13.28 6.07 -21.97
CA MET A 168 -13.83 5.33 -20.82
C MET A 168 -12.89 5.38 -19.62
N TRP A 169 -11.60 5.09 -19.84
CA TRP A 169 -10.56 5.13 -18.82
C TRP A 169 -10.34 6.54 -18.26
N LEU A 170 -10.20 7.56 -19.13
CA LEU A 170 -9.96 8.95 -18.72
C LEU A 170 -11.12 9.53 -17.90
N PHE A 171 -12.36 9.34 -18.34
CA PHE A 171 -13.53 9.85 -17.62
C PHE A 171 -13.78 9.08 -16.32
N SER A 172 -13.63 7.75 -16.31
CA SER A 172 -13.73 6.94 -15.09
C SER A 172 -12.73 7.38 -14.03
N LEU A 173 -11.46 7.60 -14.42
CA LEU A 173 -10.43 8.05 -13.51
C LEU A 173 -10.71 9.47 -13.02
N GLY A 174 -11.02 10.40 -13.95
CA GLY A 174 -11.30 11.80 -13.63
C GLY A 174 -12.45 11.97 -12.64
N SER A 175 -13.58 11.28 -12.85
CA SER A 175 -14.73 11.32 -11.93
C SER A 175 -14.40 10.75 -10.55
N SER A 176 -13.62 9.67 -10.48
CA SER A 176 -13.27 9.02 -9.20
C SER A 176 -12.23 9.82 -8.42
N VAL A 177 -11.23 10.38 -9.12
CA VAL A 177 -10.20 11.25 -8.54
C VAL A 177 -10.80 12.57 -8.07
N LEU A 178 -11.79 13.13 -8.76
CA LEU A 178 -12.53 14.30 -8.28
C LEU A 178 -13.15 14.05 -6.89
N VAL A 179 -13.80 12.90 -6.69
CA VAL A 179 -14.34 12.53 -5.37
C VAL A 179 -13.22 12.30 -4.35
N ALA A 180 -12.08 11.71 -4.75
CA ALA A 180 -10.92 11.54 -3.87
C ALA A 180 -10.36 12.86 -3.30
N PHE A 181 -10.40 13.95 -4.08
CA PHE A 181 -10.05 15.30 -3.64
C PHE A 181 -11.14 15.98 -2.81
N LEU A 182 -12.42 15.64 -3.02
CA LEU A 182 -13.54 16.20 -2.24
C LEU A 182 -13.62 15.62 -0.82
N ILE A 183 -13.29 14.34 -0.62
CA ILE A 183 -13.45 13.66 0.68
C ILE A 183 -12.79 14.42 1.86
N PRO A 184 -11.51 14.84 1.81
CA PRO A 184 -10.88 15.59 2.92
C PRO A 184 -11.47 16.98 3.16
N LEU A 185 -12.28 17.51 2.26
CA LEU A 185 -12.95 18.82 2.40
C LEU A 185 -14.33 18.70 3.08
N ILE A 186 -14.98 17.54 2.96
CA ILE A 186 -16.34 17.31 3.46
C ILE A 186 -16.41 16.39 4.68
N SER A 187 -15.37 15.60 4.95
CA SER A 187 -15.34 14.61 6.02
C SER A 187 -14.40 15.01 7.16
N SER A 188 -14.74 14.65 8.39
CA SER A 188 -13.87 14.83 9.57
C SER A 188 -12.61 13.94 9.52
N SER A 189 -12.62 12.86 8.74
CA SER A 189 -11.47 12.01 8.48
C SER A 189 -11.23 11.88 6.97
N PRO A 190 -9.99 11.96 6.48
CA PRO A 190 -9.67 11.68 5.08
C PRO A 190 -9.99 10.25 4.63
N VAL A 191 -10.18 9.32 5.57
CA VAL A 191 -10.44 7.88 5.32
C VAL A 191 -11.76 7.42 5.98
N PRO A 192 -12.93 7.95 5.58
CA PRO A 192 -14.20 7.71 6.29
C PRO A 192 -14.76 6.28 6.15
N TYR A 193 -14.18 5.49 5.26
CA TYR A 193 -14.65 4.15 4.89
C TYR A 193 -13.86 3.02 5.57
N ILE A 194 -12.98 3.31 6.54
CA ILE A 194 -12.15 2.30 7.23
C ILE A 194 -13.00 1.34 8.06
N ALA A 195 -13.85 1.86 8.96
CA ALA A 195 -14.78 1.01 9.71
C ALA A 195 -15.93 0.46 8.85
N ASN A 196 -16.25 1.11 7.72
CA ASN A 196 -17.35 0.75 6.83
C ASN A 196 -16.91 0.63 5.36
N PRO A 197 -16.17 -0.44 4.97
CA PRO A 197 -15.57 -0.55 3.64
C PRO A 197 -16.56 -0.52 2.47
N TRP A 198 -17.85 -0.82 2.69
CA TRP A 198 -18.87 -0.76 1.64
C TRP A 198 -19.08 0.66 1.07
N LEU A 199 -18.76 1.71 1.84
CA LEU A 199 -18.84 3.11 1.37
C LEU A 199 -17.92 3.36 0.17
N VAL A 200 -16.84 2.59 0.03
CA VAL A 200 -15.92 2.62 -1.14
C VAL A 200 -16.67 2.41 -2.47
N ALA A 201 -17.74 1.60 -2.47
CA ALA A 201 -18.55 1.37 -3.67
C ALA A 201 -19.31 2.64 -4.12
N GLY A 202 -19.83 3.43 -3.18
CA GLY A 202 -20.51 4.70 -3.48
C GLY A 202 -19.56 5.87 -3.71
N LEU A 203 -18.44 5.92 -2.98
CA LEU A 203 -17.45 7.00 -3.08
C LEU A 203 -16.58 6.91 -4.33
N PHE A 204 -16.23 5.70 -4.78
CA PHE A 204 -15.30 5.50 -5.89
C PHE A 204 -15.87 4.61 -6.99
N GLY A 205 -16.64 3.57 -6.64
CA GLY A 205 -17.25 2.68 -7.64
C GLY A 205 -18.32 3.37 -8.50
N ALA A 206 -19.21 4.15 -7.88
CA ALA A 206 -20.25 4.90 -8.56
C ALA A 206 -19.69 5.98 -9.52
N PRO A 207 -18.79 6.90 -9.12
CA PRO A 207 -18.21 7.86 -10.06
C PRO A 207 -17.35 7.20 -11.15
N ALA A 208 -16.62 6.12 -10.85
CA ALA A 208 -15.90 5.34 -11.87
C ALA A 208 -16.87 4.83 -12.95
N LEU A 209 -18.00 4.23 -12.54
CA LEU A 209 -18.98 3.69 -13.48
C LEU A 209 -19.70 4.79 -14.28
N LEU A 210 -20.06 5.92 -13.65
CA LEU A 210 -20.61 7.09 -14.35
C LEU A 210 -19.64 7.62 -15.41
N GLY A 211 -18.37 7.81 -15.03
CA GLY A 211 -17.31 8.27 -15.93
C GLY A 211 -17.05 7.28 -17.07
N ALA A 212 -16.97 5.98 -16.77
CA ALA A 212 -16.79 4.94 -17.77
C ALA A 212 -17.93 4.95 -18.81
N ILE A 213 -19.19 5.01 -18.37
CA ILE A 213 -20.35 5.07 -19.26
C ILE A 213 -20.34 6.36 -20.10
N ALA A 214 -20.01 7.51 -19.49
CA ALA A 214 -19.94 8.80 -20.19
C ALA A 214 -18.84 8.81 -21.27
N GLY A 215 -17.60 8.47 -20.90
CA GLY A 215 -16.46 8.45 -21.82
C GLY A 215 -16.63 7.45 -22.96
N GLN A 216 -17.08 6.22 -22.66
CA GLN A 216 -17.34 5.22 -23.70
C GLN A 216 -18.47 5.67 -24.63
N HIS A 217 -19.52 6.33 -24.09
CA HIS A 217 -20.62 6.84 -24.92
C HIS A 217 -20.18 7.93 -25.90
N ILE A 218 -19.30 8.84 -25.50
CA ILE A 218 -18.73 9.84 -26.41
C ILE A 218 -18.00 9.14 -27.57
N GLY A 219 -17.18 8.12 -27.28
CA GLY A 219 -16.55 7.30 -28.32
C GLY A 219 -17.54 6.54 -29.21
N PHE A 220 -18.63 6.00 -28.63
CA PHE A 220 -19.72 5.35 -29.36
C PHE A 220 -20.39 6.30 -30.37
N LEU A 221 -20.61 7.58 -30.00
CA LEU A 221 -21.18 8.57 -30.92
C LEU A 221 -20.25 8.87 -32.11
N PHE A 222 -18.94 8.97 -31.90
CA PHE A 222 -17.96 9.13 -32.99
C PHE A 222 -17.95 7.90 -33.91
N LEU A 223 -17.97 6.70 -33.34
CA LEU A 223 -18.03 5.44 -34.07
C LEU A 223 -19.34 5.32 -34.89
N GLN A 224 -20.49 5.64 -34.29
CA GLN A 224 -21.80 5.66 -34.95
C GLN A 224 -21.80 6.64 -36.14
N LYS A 225 -21.25 7.84 -35.97
CA LYS A 225 -21.13 8.85 -37.04
C LYS A 225 -20.25 8.40 -38.19
N HIS A 226 -19.13 7.71 -37.90
CA HIS A 226 -18.28 7.11 -38.93
C HIS A 226 -19.00 5.98 -39.67
N LEU A 227 -19.60 5.04 -38.95
CA LEU A 227 -20.31 3.91 -39.52
C LEU A 227 -21.51 4.38 -40.37
N GLN A 228 -22.25 5.40 -39.93
CA GLN A 228 -23.31 6.02 -40.73
C GLN A 228 -22.79 6.53 -42.09
N LYS A 229 -21.69 7.30 -42.11
CA LYS A 229 -21.09 7.82 -43.35
C LYS A 229 -20.64 6.70 -44.30
N THR A 230 -20.19 5.57 -43.77
CA THR A 230 -19.67 4.43 -44.56
C THR A 230 -20.75 3.47 -45.02
N MET A 231 -21.67 3.09 -44.11
CA MET A 231 -22.70 2.06 -44.36
C MET A 231 -23.88 2.60 -45.17
N LEU A 232 -24.24 3.89 -45.05
CA LEU A 232 -25.31 4.49 -45.85
C LEU A 232 -25.06 4.34 -47.36
N ARG A 233 -23.78 4.37 -47.79
CA ARG A 233 -23.35 4.12 -49.17
C ARG A 233 -23.56 2.68 -49.67
N ARG A 234 -23.70 1.71 -48.76
CA ARG A 234 -23.90 0.28 -49.07
C ARG A 234 -25.36 -0.20 -48.89
N MET A 235 -26.22 0.62 -48.31
CA MET A 235 -27.52 0.19 -47.76
C MET A 235 -28.70 1.04 -48.26
N THR A 236 -28.58 1.60 -49.46
CA THR A 236 -29.54 2.54 -50.06
C THR A 236 -30.95 1.98 -50.26
N SER A 237 -31.14 0.66 -50.21
CA SER A 237 -32.42 -0.04 -50.35
C SER A 237 -33.17 -0.31 -49.03
N LEU A 238 -32.57 -0.02 -47.86
CA LEU A 238 -33.18 -0.26 -46.54
C LEU A 238 -33.86 1.00 -45.99
N SER A 239 -34.95 0.83 -45.21
CA SER A 239 -35.62 1.99 -44.59
C SER A 239 -34.77 2.64 -43.49
N PRO A 240 -34.92 3.95 -43.24
CA PRO A 240 -34.03 4.69 -42.32
C PRO A 240 -33.95 4.10 -40.91
N VAL A 241 -35.07 3.61 -40.38
CA VAL A 241 -35.16 2.97 -39.05
C VAL A 241 -34.34 1.68 -38.99
N HIS A 242 -34.34 0.88 -40.06
CA HIS A 242 -33.53 -0.34 -40.13
C HIS A 242 -32.04 0.01 -40.28
N GLN A 243 -31.69 1.02 -41.08
CA GLN A 243 -30.32 1.50 -41.21
C GLN A 243 -29.76 1.97 -39.85
N GLU A 244 -30.52 2.77 -39.08
CA GLU A 244 -30.08 3.29 -37.79
C GLU A 244 -29.84 2.18 -36.76
N ASN A 245 -30.76 1.23 -36.64
CA ASN A 245 -30.60 0.08 -35.74
C ASN A 245 -29.39 -0.78 -36.12
N LEU A 246 -29.14 -0.96 -37.41
CA LEU A 246 -28.03 -1.75 -37.92
C LEU A 246 -26.67 -1.09 -37.60
N ILE A 247 -26.57 0.24 -37.75
CA ILE A 247 -25.38 1.01 -37.37
C ILE A 247 -25.12 0.90 -35.86
N LYS A 248 -26.17 0.93 -35.02
CA LYS A 248 -26.03 0.75 -33.56
C LYS A 248 -25.48 -0.64 -33.21
N TRP A 249 -26.00 -1.71 -33.82
CA TRP A 249 -25.52 -3.08 -33.57
C TRP A 249 -24.08 -3.31 -34.08
N GLU A 250 -23.70 -2.68 -35.17
CA GLU A 250 -22.31 -2.70 -35.65
C GLU A 250 -21.37 -1.98 -34.67
N ALA A 251 -21.75 -0.78 -34.21
CA ALA A 251 -20.99 -0.02 -33.21
C ALA A 251 -20.81 -0.80 -31.89
N GLU A 252 -21.86 -1.46 -31.40
CA GLU A 252 -21.84 -2.37 -30.24
C GLU A 252 -20.82 -3.50 -30.42
N ARG A 253 -20.84 -4.18 -31.57
CA ARG A 253 -19.89 -5.27 -31.89
C ARG A 253 -18.44 -4.78 -31.89
N TRP A 254 -18.18 -3.58 -32.42
CA TRP A 254 -16.83 -3.00 -32.46
C TRP A 254 -16.31 -2.62 -31.07
N ILE A 255 -17.14 -2.05 -30.19
CA ILE A 255 -16.74 -1.77 -28.80
C ILE A 255 -16.56 -3.06 -28.00
N PHE A 256 -17.44 -4.06 -28.17
CA PHE A 256 -17.30 -5.36 -27.51
C PHE A 256 -15.98 -6.04 -27.90
N LYS A 257 -15.66 -6.07 -29.21
CA LYS A 257 -14.38 -6.57 -29.70
C LYS A 257 -13.20 -5.80 -29.10
N ALA A 258 -13.27 -4.47 -29.04
CA ALA A 258 -12.18 -3.67 -28.49
C ALA A 258 -11.81 -4.06 -27.04
N GLY A 259 -12.76 -4.58 -26.25
CA GLY A 259 -12.48 -5.19 -24.95
C GLY A 259 -11.42 -6.29 -24.96
N PHE A 260 -11.30 -7.07 -26.05
CA PHE A 260 -10.22 -8.04 -26.23
C PHE A 260 -8.85 -7.37 -26.28
N VAL A 261 -8.73 -6.15 -26.81
CA VAL A 261 -7.45 -5.45 -26.99
C VAL A 261 -6.81 -5.13 -25.65
N GLN A 262 -7.56 -4.59 -24.68
CA GLN A 262 -6.98 -4.24 -23.37
C GLN A 262 -6.49 -5.48 -22.62
N TRP A 263 -7.23 -6.60 -22.70
CA TRP A 263 -6.83 -7.85 -22.08
C TRP A 263 -5.67 -8.55 -22.82
N LEU A 264 -5.60 -8.44 -24.14
CA LEU A 264 -4.44 -8.89 -24.94
C LEU A 264 -3.17 -8.08 -24.62
N VAL A 265 -3.28 -6.77 -24.45
CA VAL A 265 -2.16 -5.91 -24.05
C VAL A 265 -1.69 -6.25 -22.63
N LEU A 266 -2.59 -6.45 -21.68
CA LEU A 266 -2.24 -6.90 -20.33
C LEU A 266 -1.60 -8.30 -20.32
N LEU A 267 -2.09 -9.23 -21.14
CA LEU A 267 -1.50 -10.56 -21.30
C LEU A 267 -0.08 -10.49 -21.90
N PHE A 268 0.12 -9.66 -22.93
CA PHE A 268 1.43 -9.43 -23.55
C PHE A 268 2.44 -8.84 -22.55
N ILE A 269 2.05 -7.77 -21.84
CA ILE A 269 2.89 -7.13 -20.81
C ILE A 269 3.20 -8.14 -19.70
N GLY A 270 2.17 -8.79 -19.16
CA GLY A 270 2.32 -9.75 -18.07
C GLY A 270 3.24 -10.92 -18.43
N ASN A 271 3.08 -11.51 -19.62
CA ASN A 271 3.93 -12.58 -20.11
C ASN A 271 5.37 -12.11 -20.39
N LYS A 272 5.55 -10.93 -21.01
CA LYS A 272 6.88 -10.34 -21.30
C LYS A 272 7.70 -10.12 -20.01
N TYR A 273 7.05 -9.62 -18.95
CA TYR A 273 7.69 -9.37 -17.66
C TYR A 273 7.57 -10.55 -16.68
N LYS A 274 7.07 -11.71 -17.13
CA LYS A 274 6.86 -12.93 -16.31
C LYS A 274 6.00 -12.70 -15.05
N ILE A 275 5.09 -11.73 -15.09
CA ILE A 275 4.14 -11.42 -14.04
C ILE A 275 3.16 -12.59 -13.91
N GLY A 276 3.16 -13.26 -12.77
CA GLY A 276 2.35 -14.46 -12.56
C GLY A 276 0.84 -14.19 -12.55
N ALA A 277 0.42 -12.95 -12.26
CA ALA A 277 -0.98 -12.52 -12.34
C ALA A 277 -1.56 -12.51 -13.79
N SER A 278 -0.71 -12.72 -14.81
CA SER A 278 -1.11 -12.72 -16.24
C SER A 278 -2.22 -13.73 -16.59
N TYR A 279 -2.44 -14.78 -15.79
CA TYR A 279 -3.56 -15.70 -15.98
C TYR A 279 -4.94 -15.00 -15.90
N LEU A 280 -5.06 -13.89 -15.15
CA LEU A 280 -6.30 -13.11 -15.11
C LEU A 280 -6.60 -12.50 -16.47
N ALA A 281 -5.58 -11.92 -17.12
CA ALA A 281 -5.72 -11.39 -18.48
C ALA A 281 -5.99 -12.50 -19.51
N LEU A 282 -5.39 -13.68 -19.33
CA LEU A 282 -5.68 -14.87 -20.15
C LEU A 282 -7.17 -15.25 -20.07
N VAL A 283 -7.71 -15.41 -18.86
CA VAL A 283 -9.12 -15.80 -18.64
C VAL A 283 -10.08 -14.73 -19.19
N TRP A 284 -9.83 -13.45 -18.89
CA TRP A 284 -10.66 -12.34 -19.36
C TRP A 284 -10.55 -12.04 -20.87
N LEU A 285 -9.53 -12.57 -21.54
CA LEU A 285 -9.44 -12.61 -22.99
C LEU A 285 -10.18 -13.84 -23.56
N VAL A 286 -9.87 -15.04 -23.09
CA VAL A 286 -10.30 -16.31 -23.71
C VAL A 286 -11.82 -16.49 -23.67
N PHE A 287 -12.45 -16.36 -22.50
CA PHE A 287 -13.88 -16.69 -22.38
C PHE A 287 -14.81 -15.74 -23.17
N PRO A 288 -14.64 -14.40 -23.11
CA PRO A 288 -15.38 -13.48 -23.98
C PRO A 288 -15.10 -13.69 -25.47
N SER A 289 -13.84 -13.98 -25.85
CA SER A 289 -13.48 -14.27 -27.25
C SER A 289 -14.16 -15.54 -27.76
N PHE A 290 -14.14 -16.61 -26.96
CA PHE A 290 -14.75 -17.89 -27.30
C PHE A 290 -16.27 -17.79 -27.40
N ALA A 291 -16.93 -17.12 -26.45
CA ALA A 291 -18.37 -16.89 -26.49
C ALA A 291 -18.77 -16.10 -27.75
N TYR A 292 -18.04 -15.03 -28.09
CA TYR A 292 -18.25 -14.27 -29.32
C TYR A 292 -18.03 -15.13 -30.57
N GLY A 293 -16.94 -15.90 -30.62
CA GLY A 293 -16.64 -16.83 -31.70
C GLY A 293 -17.75 -17.86 -31.94
N LEU A 294 -18.23 -18.50 -30.88
CA LEU A 294 -19.23 -19.55 -30.94
C LEU A 294 -20.62 -19.06 -31.35
N MET A 295 -21.03 -17.86 -30.89
CA MET A 295 -22.43 -17.42 -30.98
C MET A 295 -22.67 -16.24 -31.92
N GLU A 296 -21.63 -15.49 -32.27
CA GLU A 296 -21.72 -14.20 -33.00
C GLU A 296 -20.81 -14.11 -34.22
N ALA A 297 -19.76 -14.92 -34.34
CA ALA A 297 -18.89 -14.93 -35.50
C ALA A 297 -19.54 -15.70 -36.66
N THR A 298 -19.63 -15.06 -37.81
CA THR A 298 -20.07 -15.69 -39.07
C THR A 298 -19.03 -15.43 -40.15
N LEU A 299 -18.49 -16.49 -40.75
CA LEU A 299 -17.40 -16.44 -41.73
C LEU A 299 -17.78 -15.80 -43.09
N SER A 300 -18.97 -15.19 -43.23
CA SER A 300 -19.46 -14.60 -44.47
C SER A 300 -19.45 -13.06 -44.39
N PRO A 301 -18.72 -12.35 -45.28
CA PRO A 301 -18.62 -10.89 -45.27
C PRO A 301 -19.87 -10.17 -45.81
N VAL A 302 -20.93 -10.89 -46.20
CA VAL A 302 -22.08 -10.36 -46.96
C VAL A 302 -23.35 -10.19 -46.09
N ARG A 303 -23.35 -10.66 -44.84
CA ARG A 303 -24.54 -10.56 -43.96
C ARG A 303 -24.59 -9.26 -43.16
N LEU A 304 -25.80 -8.70 -43.08
CA LEU A 304 -26.16 -7.59 -42.20
C LEU A 304 -25.85 -7.95 -40.73
N PRO A 305 -25.21 -7.06 -39.94
CA PRO A 305 -24.94 -7.33 -38.53
C PRO A 305 -26.23 -7.51 -37.73
N LYS A 306 -26.17 -8.36 -36.70
CA LYS A 306 -27.28 -8.62 -35.77
C LYS A 306 -26.96 -8.02 -34.41
N LYS A 307 -27.98 -7.63 -33.64
CA LYS A 307 -27.86 -7.31 -32.21
C LYS A 307 -27.08 -8.42 -31.48
N LEU A 308 -26.18 -8.07 -30.57
CA LEU A 308 -25.52 -9.08 -29.73
C LEU A 308 -26.53 -9.79 -28.83
N LYS A 309 -26.40 -11.12 -28.68
CA LYS A 309 -27.23 -11.89 -27.77
C LYS A 309 -26.72 -11.72 -26.34
N ILE A 310 -27.64 -11.50 -25.39
CA ILE A 310 -27.31 -11.45 -23.94
C ILE A 310 -26.62 -12.75 -23.48
N ILE A 311 -26.96 -13.89 -24.08
CA ILE A 311 -26.34 -15.19 -23.78
C ILE A 311 -24.83 -15.21 -24.10
N THR A 312 -24.38 -14.43 -25.09
CA THR A 312 -22.95 -14.23 -25.43
C THR A 312 -22.21 -13.53 -24.30
N LEU A 313 -22.83 -12.51 -23.69
CA LEU A 313 -22.30 -11.83 -22.51
C LEU A 313 -22.24 -12.77 -21.29
N ILE A 314 -23.30 -13.55 -21.05
CA ILE A 314 -23.39 -14.48 -19.91
C ILE A 314 -22.28 -15.54 -19.97
N PHE A 315 -22.17 -16.30 -21.07
CA PHE A 315 -21.10 -17.32 -21.21
C PHE A 315 -19.70 -16.70 -21.23
N GLY A 316 -19.55 -15.49 -21.79
CA GLY A 316 -18.27 -14.79 -21.81
C GLY A 316 -17.79 -14.34 -20.42
N LEU A 317 -18.72 -13.99 -19.51
CA LEU A 317 -18.38 -13.37 -18.22
C LEU A 317 -18.49 -14.29 -17.00
N ILE A 318 -19.26 -15.38 -17.02
CA ILE A 318 -19.43 -16.27 -15.84
C ILE A 318 -18.07 -16.70 -15.26
N VAL A 319 -17.20 -17.30 -16.07
CA VAL A 319 -15.93 -17.87 -15.57
C VAL A 319 -14.94 -16.76 -15.15
N PRO A 320 -14.70 -15.70 -15.95
CA PRO A 320 -13.84 -14.60 -15.51
C PRO A 320 -14.32 -13.91 -14.23
N VAL A 321 -15.62 -13.64 -14.09
CA VAL A 321 -16.18 -12.97 -12.90
C VAL A 321 -16.08 -13.86 -11.66
N ILE A 322 -16.39 -15.16 -11.76
CA ILE A 322 -16.26 -16.10 -10.63
C ILE A 322 -14.79 -16.20 -10.17
N LEU A 323 -13.84 -16.28 -11.09
CA LEU A 323 -12.43 -16.42 -10.76
C LEU A 323 -11.81 -15.13 -10.19
N SER A 324 -12.20 -13.94 -10.67
CA SER A 324 -11.52 -12.69 -10.29
C SER A 324 -12.25 -11.83 -9.25
N SER A 325 -13.58 -11.90 -9.13
CA SER A 325 -14.35 -10.99 -8.25
C SER A 325 -13.92 -11.05 -6.77
N GLY A 326 -13.76 -12.27 -6.22
CA GLY A 326 -13.30 -12.46 -4.85
C GLY A 326 -11.87 -11.94 -4.60
N ILE A 327 -11.01 -11.96 -5.61
CA ILE A 327 -9.63 -11.41 -5.53
C ILE A 327 -9.70 -9.89 -5.47
N PHE A 328 -10.45 -9.24 -6.38
CA PHE A 328 -10.58 -7.79 -6.40
C PHE A 328 -11.24 -7.24 -5.13
N ILE A 329 -12.31 -7.88 -4.62
CA ILE A 329 -12.97 -7.47 -3.36
C ILE A 329 -12.00 -7.55 -2.18
N ARG A 330 -11.21 -8.63 -2.08
CA ARG A 330 -10.17 -8.78 -1.05
C ARG A 330 -9.09 -7.71 -1.18
N LEU A 331 -8.60 -7.44 -2.39
CA LEU A 331 -7.60 -6.40 -2.62
C LEU A 331 -8.11 -4.99 -2.26
N VAL A 332 -9.36 -4.65 -2.58
CA VAL A 332 -9.98 -3.39 -2.12
C VAL A 332 -9.96 -3.31 -0.59
N GLY A 333 -10.37 -4.38 0.10
CA GLY A 333 -10.34 -4.46 1.56
C GLY A 333 -8.93 -4.34 2.15
N THR A 334 -7.95 -5.02 1.56
CA THR A 334 -6.54 -4.96 1.98
C THR A 334 -5.97 -3.56 1.78
N ILE A 335 -6.13 -2.95 0.60
CA ILE A 335 -5.66 -1.59 0.32
C ILE A 335 -6.30 -0.61 1.32
N THR A 336 -7.62 -0.69 1.50
CA THR A 336 -8.39 0.10 2.48
C THR A 336 -7.78 0.00 3.88
N GLY A 337 -7.60 -1.23 4.40
CA GLY A 337 -7.04 -1.44 5.73
C GLY A 337 -5.56 -1.02 5.86
N THR A 338 -4.78 -1.03 4.77
CA THR A 338 -3.39 -0.51 4.79
C THR A 338 -3.30 1.02 4.77
N LEU A 339 -4.31 1.75 4.28
CA LEU A 339 -4.27 3.22 4.22
C LEU A 339 -4.12 3.89 5.60
N VAL A 340 -4.59 3.27 6.68
CA VAL A 340 -4.43 3.79 8.06
C VAL A 340 -2.98 3.84 8.53
N ARG A 341 -2.05 3.31 7.74
CA ARG A 341 -0.59 3.32 7.96
C ARG A 341 0.17 3.79 6.71
N LEU A 342 -0.49 4.48 5.78
CA LEU A 342 0.16 5.07 4.60
C LEU A 342 1.20 6.12 4.98
N ASP A 343 0.98 6.84 6.09
CA ASP A 343 1.90 7.87 6.53
C ASP A 343 3.03 7.33 7.41
N GLY A 344 4.19 7.11 6.78
CA GLY A 344 5.42 6.74 7.46
C GLY A 344 6.04 7.85 8.31
N ASN A 345 5.64 9.11 8.12
CA ASN A 345 6.15 10.30 8.82
C ASN A 345 4.96 11.25 9.11
N PRO A 346 4.19 11.02 10.19
CA PRO A 346 2.87 11.62 10.48
C PRO A 346 2.66 13.04 9.97
N GLY A 347 1.70 13.24 9.06
CA GLY A 347 1.41 14.54 8.43
C GLY A 347 2.27 14.86 7.19
N GLY A 348 3.15 13.95 6.81
CA GLY A 348 4.01 14.05 5.63
C GLY A 348 3.32 13.67 4.33
N THR A 349 2.27 12.84 4.39
CA THR A 349 1.46 12.47 3.21
C THR A 349 0.30 13.45 2.97
N PRO A 350 -0.02 13.79 1.71
CA PRO A 350 -1.24 14.55 1.40
C PRO A 350 -2.50 13.76 1.76
N GLU A 351 -3.47 14.40 2.43
CA GLU A 351 -4.69 13.74 2.93
C GLU A 351 -5.52 13.06 1.83
N TRP A 352 -5.49 13.58 0.60
CA TRP A 352 -6.17 13.01 -0.57
C TRP A 352 -5.45 11.79 -1.19
N LEU A 353 -4.18 11.53 -0.87
CA LEU A 353 -3.35 10.55 -1.57
C LEU A 353 -3.90 9.12 -1.45
N GLY A 354 -4.31 8.71 -0.24
CA GLY A 354 -4.91 7.40 0.00
C GLY A 354 -6.19 7.19 -0.81
N ASN A 355 -7.03 8.24 -0.87
CA ASN A 355 -8.26 8.23 -1.67
C ASN A 355 -7.97 8.10 -3.16
N VAL A 356 -6.93 8.76 -3.68
CA VAL A 356 -6.52 8.64 -5.10
C VAL A 356 -6.01 7.23 -5.42
N ILE A 357 -5.27 6.58 -4.51
CA ILE A 357 -4.81 5.20 -4.68
C ILE A 357 -6.01 4.23 -4.82
N ILE A 358 -7.00 4.34 -3.94
CA ILE A 358 -8.22 3.51 -4.00
C ILE A 358 -9.06 3.85 -5.23
N ALA A 359 -9.26 5.12 -5.54
CA ALA A 359 -9.98 5.58 -6.73
C ALA A 359 -9.39 5.02 -8.03
N ALA A 360 -8.05 5.06 -8.16
CA ALA A 360 -7.34 4.50 -9.30
C ALA A 360 -7.49 2.98 -9.38
N PHE A 361 -7.31 2.24 -8.27
CA PHE A 361 -7.49 0.79 -8.24
C PHE A 361 -8.91 0.34 -8.60
N ILE A 362 -9.92 1.08 -8.15
CA ILE A 362 -11.33 0.81 -8.45
C ILE A 362 -11.68 1.16 -9.88
N THR A 363 -11.18 2.29 -10.40
CA THR A 363 -11.26 2.62 -11.82
C THR A 363 -10.66 1.51 -12.68
N ILE A 364 -9.45 1.03 -12.34
CA ILE A 364 -8.80 -0.10 -13.03
C ILE A 364 -9.70 -1.32 -13.02
N THR A 365 -10.22 -1.70 -11.85
CA THR A 365 -11.09 -2.88 -11.70
C THR A 365 -12.37 -2.76 -12.54
N ILE A 366 -13.04 -1.60 -12.50
CA ILE A 366 -14.30 -1.33 -13.21
C ILE A 366 -14.09 -1.27 -14.73
N CYS A 367 -13.10 -0.52 -15.21
CA CYS A 367 -12.79 -0.43 -16.64
C CYS A 367 -12.34 -1.78 -17.23
N LEU A 368 -11.67 -2.63 -16.45
CA LEU A 368 -11.26 -3.97 -16.88
C LEU A 368 -12.43 -4.96 -16.88
N MET A 369 -13.13 -5.11 -15.76
CA MET A 369 -14.19 -6.13 -15.62
C MET A 369 -15.46 -5.79 -16.41
N LEU A 370 -15.83 -4.52 -16.55
CA LEU A 370 -17.11 -4.13 -17.13
C LEU A 370 -17.04 -3.75 -18.62
N VAL A 371 -15.86 -3.79 -19.27
CA VAL A 371 -15.68 -3.39 -20.68
C VAL A 371 -16.68 -4.04 -21.65
N TYR A 372 -16.93 -5.35 -21.46
CA TYR A 372 -17.85 -6.13 -22.27
C TYR A 372 -19.32 -5.84 -21.95
N LEU A 373 -19.63 -5.53 -20.67
CA LEU A 373 -20.97 -5.16 -20.22
C LEU A 373 -21.37 -3.76 -20.72
N LEU A 374 -20.47 -2.78 -20.61
CA LEU A 374 -20.73 -1.38 -21.01
C LEU A 374 -21.11 -1.28 -22.51
N SER A 375 -20.60 -2.18 -23.35
CA SER A 375 -20.97 -2.28 -24.77
C SER A 375 -22.49 -2.38 -24.98
N TYR A 376 -23.19 -3.15 -24.15
CA TYR A 376 -24.65 -3.36 -24.23
C TYR A 376 -25.45 -2.18 -23.66
N VAL A 377 -24.85 -1.37 -22.77
CA VAL A 377 -25.56 -0.28 -22.06
C VAL A 377 -26.07 0.77 -23.05
N HIS A 378 -25.35 1.06 -24.14
CA HIS A 378 -25.73 2.07 -25.14
C HIS A 378 -26.97 1.69 -25.98
N ILE A 379 -27.36 0.41 -26.00
CA ILE A 379 -28.56 -0.09 -26.70
C ILE A 379 -29.71 -0.36 -25.71
N SER A 380 -29.43 -0.40 -24.42
CA SER A 380 -30.48 -0.48 -23.41
C SER A 380 -31.27 0.84 -23.35
N GLY A 381 -32.60 0.76 -23.47
CA GLY A 381 -33.49 1.90 -23.14
C GLY A 381 -33.44 2.31 -21.66
N VAL A 382 -32.74 1.52 -20.84
CA VAL A 382 -32.62 1.64 -19.38
C VAL A 382 -31.41 2.48 -18.96
N LYS A 383 -30.54 2.90 -19.91
CA LYS A 383 -29.32 3.69 -19.62
C LYS A 383 -29.59 4.90 -18.71
N GLY A 384 -30.67 5.64 -18.96
CA GLY A 384 -31.05 6.81 -18.15
C GLY A 384 -31.32 6.44 -16.69
N SER A 385 -32.10 5.38 -16.46
CA SER A 385 -32.39 4.85 -15.12
C SER A 385 -31.13 4.34 -14.42
N ILE A 386 -30.25 3.63 -15.14
CA ILE A 386 -28.97 3.14 -14.59
C ILE A 386 -28.11 4.31 -14.12
N MET A 387 -27.91 5.34 -14.96
CA MET A 387 -27.15 6.53 -14.59
C MET A 387 -27.77 7.26 -13.40
N PHE A 388 -29.10 7.37 -13.34
CA PHE A 388 -29.81 7.98 -12.22
C PHE A 388 -29.56 7.24 -10.89
N PHE A 389 -29.72 5.90 -10.85
CA PHE A 389 -29.50 5.14 -9.63
C PHE A 389 -28.04 5.20 -9.15
N ILE A 390 -27.06 5.19 -10.06
CA ILE A 390 -25.64 5.32 -9.70
C ILE A 390 -25.35 6.73 -9.16
N PHE A 391 -25.93 7.77 -9.77
CA PHE A 391 -25.78 9.15 -9.29
C PHE A 391 -26.42 9.36 -7.91
N VAL A 392 -27.61 8.79 -7.67
CA VAL A 392 -28.26 8.78 -6.35
C VAL A 392 -27.41 8.04 -5.31
N LEU A 393 -26.86 6.86 -5.64
CA LEU A 393 -25.96 6.12 -4.76
C LEU A 393 -24.72 6.96 -4.37
N MET A 394 -24.08 7.61 -5.35
CA MET A 394 -22.94 8.50 -5.11
C MET A 394 -23.32 9.67 -4.20
N GLY A 395 -24.43 10.36 -4.50
CA GLY A 395 -24.91 11.50 -3.72
C GLY A 395 -25.27 11.14 -2.27
N LEU A 396 -26.02 10.07 -2.07
CA LEU A 396 -26.36 9.57 -0.73
C LEU A 396 -25.12 9.17 0.07
N THR A 397 -24.13 8.56 -0.57
CA THR A 397 -22.87 8.16 0.09
C THR A 397 -22.04 9.37 0.50
N LEU A 398 -21.97 10.40 -0.35
CA LEU A 398 -21.28 11.66 -0.04
C LEU A 398 -21.95 12.40 1.13
N ILE A 399 -23.29 12.47 1.15
CA ILE A 399 -24.06 13.08 2.25
C ILE A 399 -23.86 12.29 3.55
N ALA A 400 -23.91 10.96 3.50
CA ALA A 400 -23.68 10.11 4.67
C ALA A 400 -22.27 10.31 5.27
N VAL A 401 -21.26 10.51 4.42
CA VAL A 401 -19.89 10.83 4.85
C VAL A 401 -19.77 12.25 5.40
N SER A 402 -20.40 13.25 4.77
CA SER A 402 -20.26 14.66 5.20
C SER A 402 -21.00 14.97 6.51
N VAL A 403 -22.09 14.24 6.80
CA VAL A 403 -22.82 14.32 8.08
C VAL A 403 -22.20 13.41 9.15
N GLY A 404 -21.27 12.53 8.78
CA GLY A 404 -20.64 11.56 9.71
C GLY A 404 -21.60 10.45 10.17
N LEU A 405 -22.60 10.10 9.34
CA LEU A 405 -23.60 9.05 9.64
C LEU A 405 -22.94 7.68 9.92
N PHE A 406 -21.84 7.41 9.23
CA PHE A 406 -20.98 6.27 9.49
C PHE A 406 -19.65 6.78 10.05
N PRO A 407 -19.28 6.42 11.29
CA PRO A 407 -18.01 6.85 11.86
C PRO A 407 -16.85 6.17 11.14
N ALA A 408 -15.75 6.92 10.95
CA ALA A 408 -14.54 6.42 10.30
C ALA A 408 -13.82 5.34 11.13
N PHE A 409 -13.91 5.45 12.46
CA PHE A 409 -13.29 4.58 13.46
C PHE A 409 -14.34 4.13 14.48
N THR A 410 -14.14 2.95 15.06
CA THR A 410 -14.99 2.37 16.11
C THR A 410 -14.12 1.82 17.24
N GLU A 411 -14.72 1.31 18.30
CA GLU A 411 -13.95 0.67 19.38
C GLU A 411 -13.20 -0.58 18.93
N ASP A 412 -13.68 -1.32 17.92
CA ASP A 412 -12.98 -2.44 17.31
C ASP A 412 -11.95 -1.97 16.27
N ILE A 413 -12.35 -1.06 15.38
CA ILE A 413 -11.52 -0.51 14.29
C ILE A 413 -11.04 0.88 14.74
N ALA A 414 -10.14 0.87 15.71
CA ALA A 414 -9.68 2.07 16.41
C ALA A 414 -8.67 2.90 15.59
N ARG A 415 -8.68 4.23 15.76
CA ARG A 415 -7.60 5.10 15.26
C ARG A 415 -6.34 4.86 16.08
N ALA A 416 -5.24 4.53 15.41
CA ALA A 416 -3.94 4.37 16.05
C ALA A 416 -3.31 5.75 16.35
N VAL A 417 -3.10 6.05 17.63
CA VAL A 417 -2.44 7.27 18.12
C VAL A 417 -1.23 6.91 18.99
N ASN A 418 -0.27 7.81 19.09
CA ASN A 418 0.88 7.71 19.97
C ASN A 418 0.78 8.86 20.96
N VAL A 419 0.86 8.55 22.26
CA VAL A 419 0.97 9.55 23.33
C VAL A 419 2.29 9.31 24.04
N VAL A 420 3.23 10.23 23.88
CA VAL A 420 4.59 10.08 24.40
C VAL A 420 4.95 11.31 25.23
N HIS A 421 5.23 11.11 26.53
CA HIS A 421 5.93 12.11 27.32
C HIS A 421 7.39 12.12 26.87
N VAL A 422 7.85 13.26 26.37
CA VAL A 422 9.20 13.46 25.87
C VAL A 422 9.95 14.37 26.83
N VAL A 423 11.13 13.94 27.25
CA VAL A 423 12.12 14.75 27.96
C VAL A 423 13.28 14.99 26.99
N ASP A 424 13.44 16.23 26.53
CA ASP A 424 14.38 16.61 25.47
C ASP A 424 15.49 17.54 26.00
N THR A 425 16.73 17.09 25.85
CA THR A 425 17.95 17.80 26.27
C THR A 425 18.77 18.37 25.12
N LYS A 426 18.29 18.34 23.87
CA LYS A 426 19.05 18.83 22.69
C LYS A 426 19.59 20.26 22.85
N GLY A 427 18.85 21.13 23.55
CA GLY A 427 19.27 22.51 23.86
C GLY A 427 20.18 22.69 25.08
N SER A 428 20.61 21.59 25.73
CA SER A 428 21.27 21.64 27.05
C SER A 428 22.81 21.59 27.02
N ASN A 429 23.44 21.38 25.86
CA ASN A 429 24.91 21.26 25.75
C ASN A 429 25.69 22.55 26.05
N ARG A 430 25.03 23.64 26.46
CA ARG A 430 25.65 24.81 27.10
C ARG A 430 25.42 24.87 28.61
N GLY A 431 25.40 23.71 29.27
CA GLY A 431 25.82 23.52 30.66
C GLY A 431 24.96 24.12 31.78
N ASN A 432 23.81 24.75 31.50
CA ASN A 432 22.95 25.33 32.54
C ASN A 432 21.46 25.54 32.17
N SER A 433 20.97 25.02 31.05
CA SER A 433 19.53 25.04 30.72
C SER A 433 18.83 23.78 31.25
N GLU A 434 17.63 23.94 31.80
CA GLU A 434 16.83 22.80 32.25
C GLU A 434 16.32 21.95 31.06
N PRO A 435 16.15 20.62 31.24
CA PRO A 435 15.56 19.76 30.23
C PRO A 435 14.13 20.21 29.89
N SER A 436 13.82 20.36 28.60
CA SER A 436 12.45 20.63 28.17
C SER A 436 11.61 19.35 28.25
N SER A 437 10.41 19.41 28.83
CA SER A 437 9.51 18.26 28.93
C SER A 437 8.15 18.60 28.34
N TYR A 438 7.55 17.67 27.59
CA TYR A 438 6.25 17.87 26.91
C TYR A 438 5.60 16.55 26.52
N VAL A 439 4.28 16.50 26.44
CA VAL A 439 3.57 15.36 25.86
C VAL A 439 3.28 15.60 24.39
N SER A 440 3.72 14.66 23.54
CA SER A 440 3.46 14.64 22.11
C SER A 440 2.35 13.63 21.78
N LEU A 441 1.37 14.08 20.98
CA LEU A 441 0.28 13.28 20.42
C LEU A 441 0.36 13.28 18.89
N PHE A 442 0.50 12.11 18.27
CA PHE A 442 0.59 11.98 16.81
C PHE A 442 0.03 10.64 16.29
N SER A 443 -0.28 10.56 14.99
CA SER A 443 -0.88 9.37 14.37
C SER A 443 -0.28 9.10 12.98
N SER A 444 0.01 7.83 12.67
CA SER A 444 0.35 7.37 11.31
C SER A 444 -0.87 7.22 10.40
N THR A 445 -2.08 7.44 10.93
CA THR A 445 -3.33 7.44 10.16
C THR A 445 -3.55 8.82 9.55
N PRO A 446 -3.68 8.92 8.20
CA PRO A 446 -3.80 10.20 7.51
C PRO A 446 -4.93 11.10 8.06
N GLY A 447 -4.63 12.39 8.16
CA GLY A 447 -5.56 13.43 8.62
C GLY A 447 -5.18 14.05 9.94
N LYS A 448 -5.88 15.14 10.27
CA LYS A 448 -5.65 15.95 11.47
C LYS A 448 -6.17 15.25 12.73
N LEU A 449 -5.80 15.78 13.89
CA LEU A 449 -6.15 15.26 15.21
C LEU A 449 -7.22 16.14 15.89
N LEU A 450 -8.15 16.68 15.10
CA LEU A 450 -9.09 17.72 15.56
C LEU A 450 -10.12 17.21 16.57
N GLU A 451 -10.59 15.97 16.41
CA GLU A 451 -11.57 15.37 17.32
C GLU A 451 -10.89 14.93 18.63
N GLU A 452 -9.68 14.37 18.53
CA GLU A 452 -8.84 14.02 19.66
C GLU A 452 -8.44 15.26 20.47
N ALA A 453 -7.96 16.32 19.80
CA ALA A 453 -7.64 17.59 20.43
C ALA A 453 -8.87 18.25 21.09
N ARG A 454 -10.07 18.10 20.50
CA ARG A 454 -11.32 18.59 21.11
C ARG A 454 -11.65 17.85 22.41
N SER A 455 -11.41 16.53 22.49
CA SER A 455 -11.55 15.77 23.74
C SER A 455 -10.48 16.11 24.79
N LEU A 456 -9.32 16.60 24.34
CA LEU A 456 -8.17 16.94 25.19
C LEU A 456 -8.00 18.46 25.40
N LYS A 457 -9.07 19.25 25.20
CA LYS A 457 -9.02 20.72 25.25
C LYS A 457 -8.43 21.27 26.56
N ASP A 458 -8.76 20.63 27.68
CA ASP A 458 -8.30 21.04 29.01
C ASP A 458 -6.86 20.61 29.33
N GLU A 459 -6.23 19.78 28.49
CA GLU A 459 -4.86 19.29 28.68
C GLU A 459 -3.80 20.19 28.02
N GLY A 460 -4.20 21.26 27.32
CA GLY A 460 -3.29 22.27 26.76
C GLY A 460 -2.54 21.84 25.50
N PHE A 461 -3.17 21.06 24.63
CA PHE A 461 -2.57 20.65 23.35
C PHE A 461 -2.71 21.73 22.27
N ASP A 462 -1.58 22.16 21.70
CA ASP A 462 -1.53 22.88 20.43
C ASP A 462 -1.16 21.92 19.29
N CYS A 463 -1.84 22.02 18.14
CA CYS A 463 -1.81 21.04 17.05
C CYS A 463 -1.52 21.70 15.70
N GLY A 464 -0.31 21.50 15.17
CA GLY A 464 0.13 22.17 13.94
C GLY A 464 1.12 21.38 13.10
N ARG A 465 1.71 22.08 12.12
CA ARG A 465 2.94 21.66 11.42
C ARG A 465 4.20 22.32 12.01
N GLU A 466 4.00 23.35 12.83
CA GLU A 466 5.08 24.07 13.55
C GLU A 466 5.58 23.25 14.76
N THR A 467 4.72 22.37 15.28
CA THR A 467 5.00 21.35 16.31
C THR A 467 5.80 20.15 15.79
N ALA A 468 6.47 20.28 14.63
CA ALA A 468 7.13 19.14 13.98
C ALA A 468 8.31 18.61 14.80
N LEU A 469 8.33 17.30 15.04
CA LEU A 469 9.31 16.67 15.94
C LEU A 469 10.08 15.52 15.30
N ASP A 470 11.40 15.60 15.42
CA ASP A 470 12.32 14.51 15.10
C ASP A 470 12.43 13.53 16.29
N PHE A 471 11.79 12.37 16.14
CA PHE A 471 11.82 11.21 17.04
C PHE A 471 12.93 10.19 16.66
N VAL A 472 13.97 10.64 15.94
CA VAL A 472 15.28 10.00 15.71
C VAL A 472 15.27 8.74 14.79
N THR A 473 15.10 8.83 13.47
CA THR A 473 14.75 9.99 12.61
C THR A 473 13.40 9.79 11.92
N PHE A 474 12.44 9.28 12.69
CA PHE A 474 11.02 9.34 12.36
C PHE A 474 10.52 10.77 12.60
N ASN A 475 10.07 11.46 11.55
CA ASN A 475 9.69 12.87 11.62
C ASN A 475 8.16 13.02 11.68
N VAL A 476 7.67 13.47 12.83
CA VAL A 476 6.28 13.86 13.04
C VAL A 476 6.10 15.26 12.44
N LYS A 477 5.65 15.35 11.19
CA LYS A 477 5.42 16.62 10.46
C LYS A 477 4.10 17.30 10.80
N TYR A 478 3.16 16.57 11.40
CA TYR A 478 1.95 17.10 12.03
C TYR A 478 1.67 16.31 13.30
N GLY A 479 1.48 17.03 14.41
CA GLY A 479 1.20 16.46 15.71
C GLY A 479 0.79 17.56 16.69
N CYS A 480 0.39 17.14 17.89
CA CYS A 480 0.03 18.03 18.97
C CYS A 480 1.06 17.96 20.10
N LEU A 481 1.37 19.09 20.72
CA LEU A 481 2.26 19.19 21.89
C LEU A 481 1.53 19.85 23.05
N SER A 482 1.77 19.37 24.27
CA SER A 482 1.35 20.00 25.52
C SER A 482 2.52 20.11 26.49
N PHE A 483 2.70 21.30 27.06
CA PHE A 483 3.72 21.64 28.05
C PHE A 483 3.13 21.78 29.48
N MET A 484 1.85 21.46 29.67
CA MET A 484 1.16 21.62 30.96
C MET A 484 1.36 20.39 31.87
N ASP A 485 1.59 20.63 33.17
CA ASP A 485 1.76 19.61 34.22
C ASP A 485 2.81 18.52 33.89
N ILE A 486 3.94 18.95 33.35
CA ILE A 486 5.06 18.10 32.90
C ILE A 486 5.98 17.62 34.03
N ASP A 487 5.81 18.18 35.23
CA ASP A 487 6.56 17.84 36.44
C ASP A 487 6.11 16.48 37.01
N GLY A 488 6.82 15.42 36.65
CA GLY A 488 6.75 14.13 37.32
C GLY A 488 6.70 12.88 36.42
N GLY A 489 7.00 11.74 37.03
CA GLY A 489 7.04 10.42 36.38
C GLY A 489 8.39 10.04 35.74
N TRP A 490 9.37 10.94 35.78
CA TRP A 490 10.74 10.77 35.31
C TRP A 490 11.71 11.50 36.26
N SER A 491 13.01 11.19 36.22
CA SER A 491 14.04 11.94 36.98
C SER A 491 15.25 12.31 36.10
N LYS A 492 16.04 13.31 36.54
CA LYS A 492 17.21 13.80 35.76
C LYS A 492 18.32 12.74 35.65
N GLU A 493 18.39 11.79 36.57
CA GLU A 493 19.34 10.66 36.57
C GLU A 493 18.99 9.59 35.51
N GLU A 494 17.74 9.53 35.06
CA GLU A 494 17.26 8.61 34.02
C GLU A 494 17.60 9.09 32.60
N ILE A 495 18.05 10.34 32.44
CA ILE A 495 18.42 10.93 31.16
C ILE A 495 19.64 10.18 30.57
N PRO A 496 19.58 9.71 29.31
CA PRO A 496 20.68 9.03 28.65
C PRO A 496 21.86 9.97 28.42
N LEU A 497 23.08 9.45 28.59
CA LEU A 497 24.31 10.21 28.41
C LEU A 497 25.03 9.78 27.14
N ILE A 498 25.55 10.77 26.41
CA ILE A 498 26.50 10.59 25.32
C ILE A 498 27.78 11.31 25.75
N ASN A 499 28.84 10.56 26.03
CA ASN A 499 30.12 11.12 26.49
C ASN A 499 31.23 10.81 25.47
N VAL A 500 32.03 11.81 25.11
CA VAL A 500 33.20 11.63 24.24
C VAL A 500 34.38 11.22 25.11
N GLU A 501 34.90 10.01 24.91
CA GLU A 501 36.04 9.47 25.66
C GLU A 501 37.37 9.93 25.06
N SER A 502 37.44 10.03 23.73
CA SER A 502 38.65 10.46 23.00
C SER A 502 38.34 10.92 21.58
N ASP A 503 39.02 11.97 21.09
CA ASP A 503 38.99 12.42 19.70
C ASP A 503 40.40 12.41 19.11
N LEU A 504 40.76 11.34 18.40
CA LEU A 504 42.08 11.16 17.80
C LEU A 504 42.11 11.78 16.40
N ARG A 505 43.09 12.64 16.13
CA ARG A 505 43.19 13.41 14.86
C ARG A 505 44.45 13.11 14.01
N MET A 506 45.20 12.06 14.35
CA MET A 506 46.42 11.71 13.59
C MET A 506 46.08 10.78 12.42
N GLY A 507 46.12 11.31 11.19
CA GLY A 507 45.69 10.60 9.99
C GLY A 507 44.20 10.80 9.74
N SER A 508 43.41 9.73 9.78
CA SER A 508 41.94 9.83 9.81
C SER A 508 41.46 10.22 11.21
N ARG A 509 40.52 11.18 11.32
CA ARG A 509 39.91 11.52 12.61
C ARG A 509 38.98 10.39 13.08
N ILE A 510 39.17 9.95 14.32
CA ILE A 510 38.39 8.89 14.97
C ILE A 510 37.93 9.39 16.34
N THR A 511 36.62 9.42 16.57
CA THR A 511 36.04 9.80 17.86
C THR A 511 35.45 8.56 18.53
N ARG A 512 35.85 8.30 19.78
CA ARG A 512 35.28 7.26 20.63
C ARG A 512 34.23 7.87 21.56
N VAL A 513 33.02 7.34 21.53
CA VAL A 513 31.86 7.84 22.27
C VAL A 513 31.25 6.71 23.09
N LEU A 514 31.14 6.93 24.40
CA LEU A 514 30.38 6.08 25.30
C LEU A 514 28.92 6.55 25.32
N VAL A 515 28.00 5.63 25.02
CA VAL A 515 26.56 5.86 25.16
C VAL A 515 26.03 5.05 26.34
N ASP A 516 25.37 5.74 27.27
CA ASP A 516 24.69 5.16 28.44
C ASP A 516 23.20 5.44 28.34
N ALA A 517 22.43 4.43 27.90
CA ALA A 517 20.97 4.48 27.81
C ALA A 517 20.25 4.32 29.17
N LYS A 518 21.00 4.35 30.29
CA LYS A 518 20.51 4.24 31.67
C LYS A 518 19.65 2.99 31.88
N ILE A 519 18.37 3.20 32.15
CA ILE A 519 17.36 2.17 32.41
C ILE A 519 16.73 1.63 31.13
N SER A 520 16.93 2.29 29.99
CA SER A 520 16.30 1.93 28.73
C SER A 520 17.06 0.81 28.02
N LYS A 521 16.29 -0.19 27.57
CA LYS A 521 16.76 -1.33 26.76
C LYS A 521 16.20 -1.26 25.33
N ARG A 522 15.60 -0.12 24.96
CA ARG A 522 15.02 0.13 23.64
C ARG A 522 15.36 1.54 23.20
N TRP A 523 16.12 1.67 22.13
CA TRP A 523 16.63 2.97 21.68
C TRP A 523 16.76 3.05 20.17
N SER A 524 16.73 4.28 19.66
CA SER A 524 16.99 4.63 18.27
C SER A 524 18.11 5.66 18.24
N LEU A 525 19.21 5.31 17.59
CA LEU A 525 20.40 6.14 17.41
C LEU A 525 20.50 6.53 15.94
N ALA A 526 20.64 7.82 15.65
CA ALA A 526 20.96 8.30 14.31
C ALA A 526 22.37 8.91 14.28
N ILE A 527 23.17 8.47 13.31
CA ILE A 527 24.55 8.89 13.08
C ILE A 527 24.60 9.70 11.78
N ASN A 528 25.21 10.89 11.80
CA ASN A 528 25.27 11.78 10.65
C ASN A 528 26.25 11.25 9.59
N THR A 529 25.75 10.83 8.42
CA THR A 529 26.56 10.24 7.34
C THR A 529 27.26 11.25 6.44
N GLU A 530 26.98 12.55 6.59
CA GLU A 530 27.75 13.61 5.91
C GLU A 530 29.11 13.82 6.60
N LEU A 531 29.13 13.68 7.93
CA LEU A 531 30.34 13.84 8.76
C LEU A 531 31.10 12.53 8.97
N ILE A 532 30.38 11.41 9.11
CA ILE A 532 30.93 10.09 9.47
C ILE A 532 30.75 9.12 8.30
N TYR A 533 31.84 8.58 7.76
CA TYR A 533 31.78 7.62 6.65
C TYR A 533 31.53 6.18 7.10
N ASP A 534 31.94 5.83 8.33
CA ASP A 534 31.72 4.51 8.92
C ASP A 534 31.73 4.59 10.45
N PHE A 535 31.25 3.53 11.11
CA PHE A 535 31.29 3.38 12.56
C PHE A 535 31.31 1.90 12.97
N THR A 536 31.86 1.62 14.15
CA THR A 536 31.67 0.34 14.85
C THR A 536 30.86 0.52 16.12
N LEU A 537 30.07 -0.50 16.48
CA LEU A 537 29.34 -0.57 17.75
C LEU A 537 29.85 -1.76 18.56
N GLN A 538 30.39 -1.47 19.74
CA GLN A 538 31.01 -2.44 20.64
C GLN A 538 30.27 -2.49 21.99
N VAL A 539 29.90 -3.69 22.43
CA VAL A 539 29.33 -3.95 23.76
C VAL A 539 30.34 -4.78 24.54
N ALA A 540 30.78 -4.27 25.69
CA ALA A 540 31.89 -4.84 26.48
C ALA A 540 33.16 -5.06 25.63
N SER A 541 33.32 -6.24 25.03
CA SER A 541 34.44 -6.60 24.14
C SER A 541 34.00 -7.12 22.77
N ASP A 542 32.70 -7.30 22.53
CA ASP A 542 32.17 -7.86 21.28
C ASP A 542 31.78 -6.74 20.30
N GLU A 543 32.26 -6.85 19.06
CA GLU A 543 31.91 -5.96 17.96
C GLU A 543 30.61 -6.45 17.28
N ILE A 544 29.50 -5.78 17.59
CA ILE A 544 28.16 -6.15 17.10
C ILE A 544 27.94 -5.63 15.68
N VAL A 545 28.42 -4.42 15.39
CA VAL A 545 28.35 -3.79 14.07
C VAL A 545 29.78 -3.56 13.58
N PRO A 546 30.26 -4.37 12.62
CA PRO A 546 31.62 -4.26 12.08
C PRO A 546 31.74 -3.13 11.05
N ILE A 547 32.98 -2.77 10.70
CA ILE A 547 33.32 -1.83 9.63
C ILE A 547 32.78 -2.30 8.27
N GLY A 548 32.34 -1.35 7.44
CA GLY A 548 31.88 -1.55 6.07
C GLY A 548 30.36 -1.56 5.90
N GLY A 549 29.91 -1.44 4.64
CA GLY A 549 28.52 -1.66 4.24
C GLY A 549 27.49 -0.65 4.76
N LYS A 550 27.90 0.52 5.28
CA LYS A 550 26.95 1.54 5.77
C LYS A 550 26.38 2.36 4.62
N SER A 551 25.07 2.56 4.64
CA SER A 551 24.36 3.53 3.80
C SER A 551 23.44 4.39 4.68
N GLY A 552 23.29 5.66 4.34
CA GLY A 552 22.38 6.59 5.01
C GLY A 552 21.11 6.84 4.20
N VAL A 553 20.05 7.28 4.88
CA VAL A 553 18.85 7.85 4.28
C VAL A 553 18.68 9.27 4.84
N ASP A 554 18.46 10.24 3.97
CA ASP A 554 18.31 11.67 4.32
C ASP A 554 19.44 12.23 5.22
N GLY A 555 20.68 11.79 4.99
CA GLY A 555 21.87 12.22 5.75
C GLY A 555 22.13 11.47 7.08
N TRP A 556 21.33 10.46 7.40
CA TRP A 556 21.43 9.70 8.66
C TRP A 556 21.51 8.19 8.44
N HIS A 557 22.38 7.52 9.21
CA HIS A 557 22.33 6.08 9.41
C HIS A 557 21.62 5.79 10.73
N ILE A 558 20.59 4.94 10.72
CA ILE A 558 19.72 4.70 11.87
C ILE A 558 19.96 3.29 12.42
N VAL A 559 20.33 3.21 13.70
CA VAL A 559 20.46 1.94 14.44
C VAL A 559 19.32 1.87 15.45
N GLN A 560 18.45 0.85 15.31
CA GLN A 560 17.35 0.59 16.24
C GLN A 560 17.65 -0.67 17.05
N PHE A 561 17.46 -0.58 18.37
CA PHE A 561 17.69 -1.68 19.30
C PHE A 561 16.46 -1.92 20.18
N SER A 562 16.14 -3.20 20.41
CA SER A 562 15.04 -3.65 21.26
C SER A 562 15.48 -4.89 22.03
N GLY A 563 16.11 -4.68 23.18
CA GLY A 563 16.66 -5.72 24.04
C GLY A 563 15.64 -6.42 24.96
N GLY A 564 16.03 -7.60 25.43
CA GLY A 564 15.35 -8.35 26.49
C GLY A 564 15.77 -7.88 27.89
N LYS A 565 15.40 -8.63 28.94
CA LYS A 565 15.69 -8.25 30.33
C LYS A 565 17.18 -8.13 30.64
N GLU A 566 18.02 -9.00 30.10
CA GLU A 566 19.48 -8.99 30.34
C GLU A 566 20.28 -8.22 29.29
N SER A 567 19.61 -7.41 28.45
CA SER A 567 20.30 -6.65 27.40
C SER A 567 21.11 -5.48 27.97
N PRO A 568 22.30 -5.21 27.38
CA PRO A 568 23.18 -4.13 27.80
C PRO A 568 22.53 -2.76 27.54
N THR A 569 22.74 -1.81 28.45
CA THR A 569 22.32 -0.41 28.29
C THR A 569 23.48 0.55 28.02
N LYS A 570 24.72 0.04 28.03
CA LYS A 570 25.95 0.80 27.70
C LYS A 570 26.67 0.17 26.51
N PHE A 571 27.14 1.02 25.60
CA PHE A 571 27.90 0.60 24.43
C PHE A 571 28.86 1.71 23.98
N HIS A 572 29.92 1.33 23.28
CA HIS A 572 30.87 2.25 22.68
C HIS A 572 30.62 2.36 21.18
N LEU A 573 30.71 3.58 20.66
CA LEU A 573 30.77 3.88 19.23
C LEU A 573 32.17 4.38 18.91
N ASN A 574 32.80 3.80 17.89
CA ASN A 574 33.97 4.41 17.26
C ASN A 574 33.49 5.01 15.93
N LEU A 575 33.57 6.34 15.80
CA LEU A 575 33.08 7.10 14.65
C LEU A 575 34.28 7.50 13.77
N PHE A 576 34.24 7.15 12.48
CA PHE A 576 35.30 7.44 11.52
C PHE A 576 34.88 8.60 10.61
N TRP A 577 35.60 9.72 10.68
CA TRP A 577 35.21 10.97 10.01
C TRP A 577 35.61 11.03 8.54
N THR A 578 34.77 11.62 7.71
CA THR A 578 35.01 11.85 6.28
C THR A 578 36.20 12.81 6.08
N ASN A 579 37.18 12.43 5.26
CA ASN A 579 38.44 13.19 5.09
C ASN A 579 38.30 14.66 4.67
N ASN A 580 37.18 15.07 4.04
CA ASN A 580 36.95 16.49 3.70
C ASN A 580 36.57 17.37 4.92
N SER A 581 36.32 16.78 6.09
CA SER A 581 35.95 17.53 7.31
C SER A 581 37.15 18.12 8.06
N SER A 582 38.39 17.82 7.66
CA SER A 582 39.59 18.15 8.43
C SER A 582 40.10 19.58 8.30
N ASP A 583 39.56 20.42 7.39
CA ASP A 583 40.14 21.75 7.10
C ASP A 583 39.13 22.91 6.98
N GLN A 584 37.84 22.68 7.27
CA GLN A 584 36.91 23.81 7.48
C GLN A 584 37.05 24.37 8.90
N SER A 585 37.93 25.35 9.06
CA SER A 585 37.94 26.19 10.25
C SER A 585 36.54 26.82 10.48
N PRO A 586 36.09 27.02 11.73
CA PRO A 586 34.73 27.51 12.02
C PRO A 586 34.48 29.00 11.68
N LYS A 587 35.16 29.55 10.67
CA LYS A 587 35.03 30.93 10.20
C LYS A 587 34.01 31.11 9.06
N ASP A 588 33.81 30.10 8.21
CA ASP A 588 32.96 30.22 7.00
C ASP A 588 31.50 29.75 7.16
N HIS A 589 31.10 29.24 8.33
CA HIS A 589 29.69 28.92 8.63
C HIS A 589 28.97 29.97 9.48
N ARG A 590 29.44 31.22 9.47
CA ARG A 590 28.79 32.39 10.11
C ARG A 590 27.43 32.81 9.50
N ARG A 591 26.71 31.91 8.80
CA ARG A 591 25.36 32.14 8.26
C ARG A 591 24.28 31.20 8.77
N THR A 592 24.63 30.19 9.58
CA THR A 592 23.68 29.41 10.39
C THR A 592 24.21 29.35 11.82
N LYS A 593 23.31 29.47 12.81
CA LYS A 593 23.70 29.82 14.19
C LYS A 593 24.12 28.63 15.07
N ASP A 594 23.89 27.41 14.61
CA ASP A 594 24.05 26.18 15.36
C ASP A 594 25.02 25.22 14.65
N SER A 595 25.87 24.56 15.42
CA SER A 595 26.78 23.53 14.91
C SER A 595 26.01 22.27 14.47
N PRO A 596 26.48 21.55 13.43
CA PRO A 596 25.76 20.39 12.92
C PRO A 596 25.72 19.27 13.97
N LEU A 597 24.57 18.61 14.06
CA LEU A 597 24.38 17.44 14.93
C LEU A 597 25.18 16.25 14.39
N LEU A 598 25.95 15.61 15.27
CA LEU A 598 26.75 14.42 14.97
C LEU A 598 25.97 13.14 15.31
N LEU A 599 25.38 13.09 16.50
CA LEU A 599 24.56 11.97 16.97
C LEU A 599 23.21 12.50 17.50
N LYS A 600 22.15 11.75 17.24
CA LYS A 600 20.85 11.89 17.91
C LYS A 600 20.50 10.57 18.57
N LEU A 601 20.01 10.60 19.79
CA LEU A 601 19.61 9.41 20.53
C LEU A 601 18.21 9.61 21.13
N ARG A 602 17.32 8.67 20.85
CA ARG A 602 16.06 8.45 21.56
C ARG A 602 16.18 7.19 22.40
N THR A 603 15.81 7.25 23.67
CA THR A 603 15.66 6.06 24.53
C THR A 603 14.24 5.98 25.05
N ASP A 604 13.65 4.79 25.02
CA ASP A 604 12.25 4.56 25.37
C ASP A 604 12.14 3.76 26.68
N VAL A 605 11.24 4.18 27.57
CA VAL A 605 11.07 3.59 28.90
C VAL A 605 9.62 3.14 29.08
N ASN A 606 9.44 1.87 29.51
CA ASN A 606 8.12 1.28 29.76
C ASN A 606 7.50 1.80 31.07
N ARG A 607 7.09 3.07 31.06
CA ARG A 607 6.45 3.76 32.18
C ARG A 607 5.42 4.74 31.66
N ILE A 608 4.24 4.77 32.29
CA ILE A 608 3.21 5.79 32.06
C ILE A 608 3.40 6.88 33.11
N THR A 609 3.62 8.12 32.70
CA THR A 609 3.71 9.26 33.63
C THR A 609 2.32 9.77 34.00
N PRO A 610 2.16 10.52 35.12
CA PRO A 610 0.84 11.02 35.54
C PRO A 610 0.13 11.85 34.48
N LYS A 611 0.85 12.66 33.69
CA LYS A 611 0.28 13.42 32.56
C LYS A 611 -0.19 12.50 31.45
N THR A 612 0.64 11.53 31.02
CA THR A 612 0.23 10.57 29.98
C THR A 612 -0.96 9.72 30.41
N ALA A 613 -1.05 9.32 31.68
CA ALA A 613 -2.22 8.61 32.21
C ALA A 613 -3.51 9.42 32.04
N ARG A 614 -3.53 10.72 32.42
CA ARG A 614 -4.70 11.60 32.23
C ARG A 614 -5.09 11.76 30.76
N VAL A 615 -4.10 11.92 29.88
CA VAL A 615 -4.35 12.04 28.43
C VAL A 615 -4.95 10.74 27.87
N LEU A 616 -4.47 9.58 28.31
CA LEU A 616 -4.98 8.28 27.88
C LEU A 616 -6.41 7.99 28.39
N GLU A 617 -6.77 8.48 29.57
CA GLU A 617 -8.12 8.38 30.14
C GLU A 617 -9.13 9.28 29.41
N LYS A 618 -8.71 10.48 28.99
CA LYS A 618 -9.57 11.46 28.28
C LYS A 618 -9.69 11.23 26.77
N LEU A 619 -8.84 10.39 26.17
CA LEU A 619 -8.92 10.08 24.74
C LEU A 619 -10.24 9.36 24.39
N PRO A 620 -10.81 9.56 23.17
CA PRO A 620 -12.04 8.89 22.75
C PRO A 620 -11.88 7.37 22.75
N SER A 621 -12.94 6.61 23.07
CA SER A 621 -12.84 5.14 23.20
C SER A 621 -12.40 4.42 21.92
N TRP A 622 -12.74 5.01 20.76
CA TRP A 622 -12.31 4.62 19.41
C TRP A 622 -10.85 4.99 19.07
N CYS A 623 -10.09 5.60 19.98
CA CYS A 623 -8.64 5.73 19.88
C CYS A 623 -7.93 4.53 20.53
N SER A 624 -6.77 4.16 20.00
CA SER A 624 -5.87 3.16 20.57
C SER A 624 -4.44 3.67 20.55
N LEU A 625 -3.68 3.40 21.62
CA LEU A 625 -2.22 3.44 21.52
C LEU A 625 -1.73 2.51 20.40
N PHE A 626 -0.76 2.99 19.63
CA PHE A 626 -0.13 2.28 18.53
C PHE A 626 1.02 1.41 19.07
N GLY A 627 0.94 0.11 18.82
CA GLY A 627 1.91 -0.89 19.30
C GLY A 627 2.83 -1.36 18.18
N LYS A 628 3.80 -0.54 17.75
CA LYS A 628 4.81 -0.92 16.73
C LYS A 628 6.13 -1.35 17.38
N SER A 629 6.84 -2.22 16.67
CA SER A 629 8.20 -2.71 16.99
C SER A 629 9.26 -1.63 17.25
N THR A 630 9.08 -0.38 16.78
CA THR A 630 10.03 0.72 17.04
C THR A 630 9.98 1.19 18.49
N SER A 631 8.80 1.53 19.01
CA SER A 631 8.54 1.68 20.45
C SER A 631 7.04 1.76 20.73
N PRO A 632 6.48 0.90 21.60
CA PRO A 632 5.11 1.01 22.10
C PRO A 632 5.02 1.82 23.41
N TYR A 633 6.13 2.45 23.87
CA TYR A 633 6.23 3.05 25.20
C TYR A 633 5.84 4.53 25.21
N THR A 634 5.31 4.96 26.36
CA THR A 634 4.71 6.27 26.61
C THR A 634 5.66 7.31 27.20
N LEU A 635 6.92 6.95 27.48
CA LEU A 635 7.96 7.84 27.98
C LEU A 635 9.21 7.67 27.12
N ALA A 636 9.75 8.78 26.61
CA ALA A 636 10.97 8.81 25.83
C ALA A 636 11.89 9.96 26.27
N PHE A 637 13.19 9.70 26.31
CA PHE A 637 14.22 10.71 26.50
C PHE A 637 14.94 10.95 25.18
N MET A 638 15.21 12.22 24.86
CA MET A 638 15.95 12.64 23.68
C MET A 638 17.20 13.42 24.08
N THR A 639 18.34 13.02 23.51
CA THR A 639 19.63 13.69 23.69
C THR A 639 20.40 13.72 22.37
N SER A 640 21.39 14.59 22.27
CA SER A 640 22.18 14.75 21.04
C SER A 640 23.60 15.24 21.31
N LEU A 641 24.52 14.79 20.45
CA LEU A 641 25.90 15.27 20.40
C LEU A 641 26.07 16.16 19.17
N HIS A 642 26.58 17.37 19.37
CA HIS A 642 26.96 18.28 18.28
C HIS A 642 28.39 17.98 17.80
N ALA A 643 28.75 18.41 16.59
CA ALA A 643 30.08 18.17 16.02
C ALA A 643 31.22 19.01 16.64
N ASP A 644 30.89 20.03 17.44
CA ASP A 644 31.79 20.96 18.14
C ASP A 644 31.93 20.67 19.65
N PHE A 645 31.79 19.39 20.02
CA PHE A 645 31.93 18.87 21.39
C PHE A 645 33.28 19.17 22.07
#